data_AF-A0A875S377-F1
#
_entry.id   AF-A0A875S377-F1
#
_cell.length_a   1.000
_cell.length_b   1.000
_cell.length_c   1.000
_cell.angle_alpha   90.00
_cell.angle_beta   90.00
_cell.angle_gamma   90.00
#
_symmetry.space_group_name_H-M   'P 1'
#
loop_
_entity.id
_entity.type
_entity.pdbx_description
1 polymer ?
#
loop_
_entity_poly.entity_id
_entity_poly.type
_entity_poly.pdbx_seq_one_letter_code
_entity_poly.pdbx_strand_id
1 'polypeptide(L)'
;MALSLFTILPHSKSRIRRLTLTVVLLVLIVLTLTRGHAQLQSLGNIAGISGDEKSIKNLFDDRLKQLYEEQKPAALKETESSDRERFSKMHAALPVGVDPHHGEPTGSCISETVLHADYEPIEVDGFVGMRPFPDDKNYFIDQSCDDILYRPDTSDSRRIIQHTETKLLPDDFEYLNDYLRTSGYGALIAGKDANLDEVDFASLPDWYRFTGSSVWLSDEECHLMASRLVYSPSKIPVISLIRLQLYDSHWHEMKGRRLRYVDVPDEELKQVLYKFARSGKKTELDNVTIHFPTILDIDLDSESRSDLLGPEDPRIIYKTTGKIHEPIIVFNQDFRGRRTMFSTFPLRRVTPGTRKRTLQMRTALMGDYPFEKNWTPFFDTLTPEITKESRGYMHMFYGLDPLRVYKCSLDTGDCDVVQAGSKKTTIDRGGSLTSVRGGTSLKAVPRTIVQRLLRREGVFDPDYPVQMWIGFAKTHIDDCGCGHMIYRPTLLVLVKQDNSFRVDLMTDSIDFGKDVMAWNDHSSIYCDDGNNVMNPNEISFWDVGEEEPMEAANWDPENDPLPYYNDYMGLTLSEADENVEVIFLKNVMNYVLGAYEHNKLVLGLKDVYGGVEERSKKVETCMLRAGIKYCEKYAASHKMPSSEKEAVSEDEAVSEDEVVSEDEAVSEDKVVGEDEVDVSEDEVDVSKDKVDDNEADASEDKVDISKDKVDVSEDEVESSNIGSDNDVDKSSSDETTDDSGNDTDKNSNDETDDSVQLKKPDPETVE
;
A
#
# COMPACT_ATOMS: atom_id res chain seq x y z
N MET A 1 61.14 3.33 27.68
CA MET A 1 62.49 3.35 28.30
C MET A 1 63.27 4.55 27.76
N ALA A 2 64.45 4.82 28.32
CA ALA A 2 65.31 5.99 28.02
C ALA A 2 64.71 7.36 28.40
N LEU A 3 64.95 7.80 29.65
CA LEU A 3 64.68 9.15 30.13
C LEU A 3 65.70 9.51 31.22
N SER A 4 66.83 10.10 30.85
CA SER A 4 67.89 10.53 31.77
C SER A 4 68.92 11.43 31.07
N LEU A 5 69.48 12.40 31.81
CA LEU A 5 70.33 13.53 31.36
C LEU A 5 69.57 14.54 30.47
N PHE A 6 69.60 15.85 30.68
CA PHE A 6 70.61 16.69 31.32
C PHE A 6 70.03 17.80 32.24
N THR A 7 70.82 18.19 33.25
CA THR A 7 70.71 19.49 33.92
C THR A 7 72.07 20.19 33.89
N ILE A 8 72.11 21.46 33.42
CA ILE A 8 73.10 22.52 33.70
C ILE A 8 72.67 23.80 32.94
N LEU A 9 72.96 24.97 33.51
CA LEU A 9 72.60 26.32 33.03
C LEU A 9 73.84 27.05 32.44
N PRO A 10 73.76 28.26 31.82
CA PRO A 10 72.61 29.16 31.54
C PRO A 10 72.55 29.68 30.07
N HIS A 11 71.82 30.79 29.86
CA HIS A 11 71.96 31.76 28.74
C HIS A 11 71.51 31.38 27.30
N SER A 12 70.19 31.34 27.07
CA SER A 12 69.55 32.13 25.97
C SER A 12 68.02 32.12 26.06
N LYS A 13 67.40 33.18 26.58
CA LYS A 13 65.92 33.29 26.65
C LYS A 13 65.25 33.42 25.27
N SER A 14 65.98 33.83 24.22
CA SER A 14 65.44 33.94 22.86
C SER A 14 65.53 32.64 22.06
N ARG A 15 66.62 31.85 22.20
CA ARG A 15 66.72 30.54 21.54
C ARG A 15 65.72 29.54 22.12
N ILE A 16 65.53 29.50 23.44
CA ILE A 16 64.57 28.60 24.08
C ILE A 16 63.15 28.87 23.57
N ARG A 17 62.67 30.13 23.57
CA ARG A 17 61.33 30.45 23.04
C ARG A 17 61.14 30.05 21.58
N ARG A 18 62.14 30.22 20.72
CA ARG A 18 62.06 29.74 19.32
C ARG A 18 62.02 28.22 19.26
N LEU A 19 62.87 27.52 20.02
CA LEU A 19 62.89 26.06 20.04
C LEU A 19 61.56 25.48 20.57
N THR A 20 60.98 26.04 21.63
CA THR A 20 59.65 25.64 22.12
C THR A 20 58.57 25.88 21.07
N LEU A 21 58.58 27.01 20.37
CA LEU A 21 57.59 27.28 19.32
C LEU A 21 57.74 26.32 18.13
N THR A 22 58.97 26.03 17.69
CA THR A 22 59.24 25.05 16.62
C THR A 22 58.88 23.63 17.04
N VAL A 23 59.11 23.24 18.31
CA VAL A 23 58.70 21.93 18.83
C VAL A 23 57.18 21.83 18.96
N VAL A 24 56.48 22.86 19.44
CA VAL A 24 55.01 22.89 19.48
C VAL A 24 54.42 22.85 18.07
N LEU A 25 55.02 23.57 17.11
CA LEU A 25 54.59 23.52 15.71
C LEU A 25 54.87 22.13 15.10
N LEU A 26 56.01 21.50 15.38
CA LEU A 26 56.30 20.12 14.97
C LEU A 26 55.35 19.11 15.61
N VAL A 27 54.99 19.27 16.88
CA VAL A 27 54.02 18.39 17.57
C VAL A 27 52.62 18.60 17.00
N LEU A 28 52.21 19.84 16.67
CA LEU A 28 50.94 20.11 15.98
C LEU A 28 50.93 19.55 14.56
N ILE A 29 52.01 19.71 13.80
CA ILE A 29 52.17 19.13 12.44
C ILE A 29 52.18 17.60 12.51
N VAL A 30 52.85 17.00 13.48
CA VAL A 30 52.81 15.55 13.70
C VAL A 30 51.41 15.11 14.12
N LEU A 31 50.71 15.83 15.00
CA LEU A 31 49.35 15.49 15.43
C LEU A 31 48.31 15.62 14.29
N THR A 32 48.41 16.62 13.42
CA THR A 32 47.56 16.74 12.24
C THR A 32 47.94 15.72 11.17
N LEU A 33 49.23 15.44 10.98
CA LEU A 33 49.67 14.34 10.11
C LEU A 33 49.25 12.97 10.66
N THR A 34 49.24 12.71 11.97
CA THR A 34 48.77 11.43 12.54
C THR A 34 47.26 11.31 12.57
N ARG A 35 46.50 12.41 12.73
CA ARG A 35 45.04 12.39 12.50
C ARG A 35 44.72 12.14 11.03
N GLY A 36 45.43 12.81 10.13
CA GLY A 36 45.38 12.53 8.69
C GLY A 36 45.78 11.10 8.35
N HIS A 37 46.82 10.55 8.98
CA HIS A 37 47.24 9.15 8.78
C HIS A 37 46.26 8.15 9.39
N ALA A 38 45.61 8.44 10.51
CA ALA A 38 44.57 7.58 11.06
C ALA A 38 43.36 7.48 10.10
N GLN A 39 42.89 8.62 9.56
CA GLN A 39 41.84 8.63 8.54
C GLN A 39 42.31 8.00 7.21
N LEU A 40 43.58 8.21 6.81
CA LEU A 40 44.17 7.55 5.64
C LEU A 40 44.46 6.06 5.85
N GLN A 41 44.54 5.57 7.09
CA GLN A 41 44.67 4.14 7.40
C GLN A 41 43.31 3.45 7.41
N SER A 42 42.24 4.11 7.90
CA SER A 42 40.87 3.61 7.67
C SER A 42 40.49 3.62 6.19
N LEU A 43 40.94 4.62 5.41
CA LEU A 43 40.81 4.63 3.95
C LEU A 43 41.77 3.64 3.25
N GLY A 44 42.92 3.33 3.86
CA GLY A 44 43.89 2.36 3.33
C GLY A 44 43.30 0.95 3.20
N ASN A 45 42.43 0.56 4.13
CA ASN A 45 41.69 -0.70 4.06
C ASN A 45 40.63 -0.73 2.95
N ILE A 46 40.19 0.42 2.42
CA ILE A 46 39.27 0.50 1.26
C ILE A 46 40.05 0.31 -0.06
N ALA A 47 41.36 0.55 -0.07
CA ALA A 47 42.25 0.23 -1.20
C ALA A 47 42.88 -1.18 -1.10
N GLY A 48 42.60 -1.93 -0.02
CA GLY A 48 43.20 -3.23 0.29
C GLY A 48 42.35 -4.44 -0.11
N ILE A 49 41.56 -4.35 -1.18
CA ILE A 49 40.64 -5.42 -1.59
C ILE A 49 41.43 -6.54 -2.31
N SER A 50 41.81 -7.56 -1.55
CA SER A 50 42.22 -8.86 -2.08
C SER A 50 41.68 -9.97 -1.17
N GLY A 51 40.55 -10.58 -1.55
CA GLY A 51 39.99 -11.72 -0.83
C GLY A 51 38.58 -11.57 -0.25
N ASP A 52 37.77 -10.61 -0.69
CA ASP A 52 36.30 -10.76 -0.82
C ASP A 52 35.70 -9.56 -1.58
N GLU A 53 34.82 -9.82 -2.56
CA GLU A 53 34.24 -8.78 -3.43
C GLU A 53 32.95 -8.15 -2.83
N LYS A 54 33.08 -7.39 -1.74
CA LYS A 54 32.02 -6.43 -1.37
C LYS A 54 31.90 -5.36 -2.46
N SER A 55 30.70 -5.19 -3.01
CA SER A 55 30.40 -4.17 -4.02
C SER A 55 30.55 -2.75 -3.47
N ILE A 56 30.68 -1.77 -4.37
CA ILE A 56 30.75 -0.34 -3.98
C ILE A 56 29.42 0.14 -3.41
N LYS A 57 28.28 -0.35 -3.92
CA LYS A 57 26.96 -0.21 -3.28
C LYS A 57 27.06 -0.58 -1.79
N ASN A 58 27.47 -1.81 -1.49
CA ASN A 58 27.46 -2.33 -0.12
C ASN A 58 28.39 -1.52 0.80
N LEU A 59 29.55 -1.07 0.31
CA LEU A 59 30.47 -0.21 1.07
C LEU A 59 29.93 1.22 1.28
N PHE A 60 29.10 1.75 0.35
CA PHE A 60 28.42 3.03 0.51
C PHE A 60 27.32 2.92 1.57
N ASP A 61 26.49 1.88 1.46
CA ASP A 61 25.33 1.65 2.32
C ASP A 61 25.78 1.28 3.76
N ASP A 62 26.85 0.47 3.91
CA ASP A 62 27.58 0.25 5.18
C ASP A 62 28.04 1.58 5.82
N ARG A 63 28.53 2.54 5.02
CA ARG A 63 28.99 3.85 5.54
C ARG A 63 27.82 4.77 5.91
N LEU A 64 26.65 4.65 5.26
CA LEU A 64 25.42 5.34 5.70
C LEU A 64 24.95 4.80 7.05
N LYS A 65 24.93 3.47 7.22
CA LYS A 65 24.63 2.80 8.50
C LYS A 65 25.59 3.29 9.58
N GLN A 66 26.90 3.28 9.33
CA GLN A 66 27.90 3.79 10.29
C GLN A 66 27.74 5.29 10.60
N LEU A 67 27.40 6.14 9.62
CA LEU A 67 27.16 7.57 9.85
C LEU A 67 25.96 7.83 10.75
N TYR A 68 24.90 7.01 10.65
CA TYR A 68 23.77 7.07 11.57
C TYR A 68 24.17 6.63 12.98
N GLU A 69 24.90 5.51 13.10
CA GLU A 69 25.41 5.02 14.39
C GLU A 69 26.43 5.98 15.05
N GLU A 70 27.20 6.76 14.28
CA GLU A 70 28.03 7.84 14.82
C GLU A 70 27.20 8.95 15.53
N GLN A 71 25.91 9.10 15.19
CA GLN A 71 25.01 10.17 15.68
C GLN A 71 23.98 9.70 16.72
N LYS A 72 23.60 8.42 16.69
CA LYS A 72 22.52 7.83 17.51
C LYS A 72 22.71 8.07 19.03
N PRO A 73 21.65 8.45 19.78
CA PRO A 73 21.71 8.65 21.23
C PRO A 73 22.32 7.47 22.01
N ALA A 74 23.00 7.77 23.12
CA ALA A 74 23.67 6.75 23.94
C ALA A 74 22.68 5.71 24.52
N ALA A 75 21.49 6.13 24.95
CA ALA A 75 20.49 5.23 25.52
C ALA A 75 20.04 4.12 24.55
N LEU A 76 19.85 4.43 23.26
CA LEU A 76 19.47 3.44 22.25
C LEU A 76 20.59 2.42 21.96
N LYS A 77 21.86 2.81 22.15
CA LYS A 77 23.03 1.93 21.95
C LYS A 77 23.23 0.92 23.08
N GLU A 78 22.80 1.25 24.30
CA GLU A 78 22.91 0.33 25.43
C GLU A 78 21.91 -0.83 25.29
N THR A 79 20.69 -0.56 24.81
CA THR A 79 19.68 -1.57 24.48
C THR A 79 20.20 -2.53 23.40
N GLU A 80 20.49 -2.04 22.20
CA GLU A 80 20.93 -2.90 21.08
C GLU A 80 22.23 -3.67 21.37
N SER A 81 23.13 -3.13 22.20
CA SER A 81 24.34 -3.84 22.60
C SER A 81 24.08 -5.01 23.55
N SER A 82 23.04 -4.93 24.40
CA SER A 82 22.54 -6.07 25.18
C SER A 82 21.99 -7.14 24.24
N ASP A 83 21.09 -6.72 23.36
CA ASP A 83 20.25 -7.61 22.58
C ASP A 83 21.08 -8.33 21.50
N ARG A 84 22.05 -7.64 20.88
CA ARG A 84 23.01 -8.27 19.97
C ARG A 84 23.91 -9.30 20.66
N GLU A 85 24.26 -9.12 21.93
CA GLU A 85 24.99 -10.11 22.72
C GLU A 85 24.08 -11.28 23.17
N ARG A 86 22.76 -11.11 23.14
CA ARG A 86 21.74 -12.13 23.45
C ARG A 86 21.40 -12.96 22.19
N PHE A 87 21.10 -12.30 21.07
CA PHE A 87 20.90 -12.90 19.75
C PHE A 87 22.09 -13.77 19.31
N SER A 88 23.33 -13.28 19.50
CA SER A 88 24.55 -14.03 19.20
C SER A 88 24.72 -15.30 20.04
N LYS A 89 24.03 -15.42 21.19
CA LYS A 89 24.03 -16.65 22.01
C LYS A 89 22.89 -17.59 21.63
N MET A 90 21.77 -17.07 21.11
CA MET A 90 20.67 -17.88 20.57
C MET A 90 21.03 -18.55 19.24
N HIS A 91 21.56 -17.82 18.25
CA HIS A 91 21.99 -18.43 16.98
C HIS A 91 23.12 -19.46 17.17
N ALA A 92 23.94 -19.32 18.20
CA ALA A 92 24.97 -20.30 18.56
C ALA A 92 24.41 -21.62 19.16
N ALA A 93 23.10 -21.71 19.42
CA ALA A 93 22.42 -22.90 19.93
C ALA A 93 21.68 -23.70 18.85
N LEU A 94 21.60 -23.21 17.61
CA LEU A 94 20.96 -23.91 16.49
C LEU A 94 21.97 -24.82 15.74
N PRO A 95 21.58 -26.02 15.26
CA PRO A 95 22.44 -26.84 14.42
C PRO A 95 22.72 -26.16 13.06
N VAL A 96 23.99 -26.13 12.64
CA VAL A 96 24.36 -25.57 11.33
C VAL A 96 23.94 -26.53 10.20
N GLY A 97 22.90 -26.17 9.46
CA GLY A 97 22.42 -26.96 8.32
C GLY A 97 21.53 -26.20 7.35
N VAL A 98 22.11 -25.78 6.22
CA VAL A 98 21.46 -25.32 4.98
C VAL A 98 20.34 -24.26 5.14
N ASP A 99 20.77 -23.00 5.11
CA ASP A 99 19.91 -21.83 4.90
C ASP A 99 19.01 -21.99 3.64
N PRO A 100 17.66 -21.96 3.76
CA PRO A 100 16.74 -22.05 2.63
C PRO A 100 16.72 -20.79 1.73
N HIS A 101 17.21 -19.65 2.21
CA HIS A 101 17.08 -18.36 1.52
C HIS A 101 18.15 -18.19 0.44
N HIS A 102 17.93 -18.83 -0.71
CA HIS A 102 18.71 -18.59 -1.93
C HIS A 102 18.51 -17.17 -2.52
N GLY A 103 19.07 -16.15 -1.85
CA GLY A 103 19.39 -14.86 -2.46
C GLY A 103 19.01 -13.59 -1.71
N GLU A 104 18.40 -13.64 -0.52
CA GLU A 104 17.96 -12.43 0.20
C GLU A 104 18.98 -11.93 1.26
N PRO A 105 19.00 -10.61 1.58
CA PRO A 105 20.00 -10.04 2.49
C PRO A 105 19.71 -10.37 3.95
N THR A 106 20.76 -10.72 4.72
CA THR A 106 20.66 -11.03 6.15
C THR A 106 20.33 -9.77 6.98
N GLY A 107 19.04 -9.53 7.24
CA GLY A 107 18.54 -8.43 8.07
C GLY A 107 17.10 -8.70 8.51
N SER A 108 16.92 -9.30 9.69
CA SER A 108 15.59 -9.72 10.17
C SER A 108 14.71 -8.53 10.59
N CYS A 109 13.45 -8.57 10.17
CA CYS A 109 12.41 -7.66 10.67
C CYS A 109 11.91 -8.05 12.08
N ILE A 110 12.21 -9.27 12.53
CA ILE A 110 11.76 -9.83 13.80
C ILE A 110 12.77 -9.49 14.90
N SER A 111 12.35 -8.60 15.80
CA SER A 111 13.14 -8.09 16.94
C SER A 111 12.74 -8.73 18.26
N GLU A 112 13.48 -8.45 19.35
CA GLU A 112 13.06 -8.91 20.68
C GLU A 112 11.72 -8.29 21.12
N THR A 113 11.36 -7.10 20.63
CA THR A 113 10.04 -6.46 20.81
C THR A 113 8.91 -7.29 20.20
N VAL A 114 9.13 -7.94 19.05
CA VAL A 114 8.10 -8.78 18.41
C VAL A 114 8.08 -10.18 19.03
N LEU A 115 9.24 -10.79 19.26
CA LEU A 115 9.34 -12.16 19.78
C LEU A 115 8.80 -12.34 21.21
N HIS A 116 8.96 -11.32 22.05
CA HIS A 116 8.64 -11.38 23.48
C HIS A 116 7.52 -10.41 23.90
N ALA A 117 6.72 -9.89 22.97
CA ALA A 117 5.50 -9.19 23.32
C ALA A 117 4.50 -10.13 24.00
N ASP A 118 3.65 -9.58 24.86
CA ASP A 118 2.47 -10.27 25.35
C ASP A 118 1.42 -10.33 24.23
N TYR A 119 0.82 -11.51 24.04
CA TYR A 119 -0.07 -11.81 22.92
C TYR A 119 -1.40 -12.41 23.40
N GLU A 120 -2.51 -11.81 22.99
CA GLU A 120 -3.87 -12.25 23.35
C GLU A 120 -4.62 -12.84 22.12
N PRO A 121 -5.51 -13.83 22.31
CA PRO A 121 -6.19 -14.52 21.20
C PRO A 121 -7.44 -13.79 20.67
N ILE A 122 -7.61 -13.77 19.35
CA ILE A 122 -8.82 -13.28 18.67
C ILE A 122 -9.73 -14.45 18.32
N GLU A 123 -10.89 -14.56 18.96
CA GLU A 123 -11.98 -15.43 18.50
C GLU A 123 -12.73 -14.74 17.34
N VAL A 124 -12.38 -15.09 16.09
CA VAL A 124 -13.04 -14.55 14.88
C VAL A 124 -13.52 -15.65 13.93
N ASP A 125 -14.80 -15.56 13.55
CA ASP A 125 -15.46 -16.42 12.56
C ASP A 125 -15.02 -16.05 11.12
N GLY A 126 -14.92 -17.04 10.24
CA GLY A 126 -14.56 -16.88 8.82
C GLY A 126 -15.62 -17.40 7.86
N PHE A 127 -15.63 -16.91 6.62
CA PHE A 127 -16.54 -17.33 5.56
C PHE A 127 -15.76 -17.79 4.33
N VAL A 128 -15.99 -19.02 3.84
CA VAL A 128 -15.16 -19.67 2.82
C VAL A 128 -15.80 -19.78 1.42
N GLY A 129 -15.03 -19.44 0.40
CA GLY A 129 -15.40 -19.54 -1.02
C GLY A 129 -14.99 -20.87 -1.67
N MET A 130 -14.03 -21.58 -1.07
CA MET A 130 -13.41 -22.79 -1.61
C MET A 130 -14.05 -24.12 -1.16
N ARG A 131 -15.27 -24.10 -0.59
CA ARG A 131 -15.93 -25.33 -0.13
C ARG A 131 -16.27 -26.25 -1.33
N PRO A 132 -15.97 -27.56 -1.26
CA PRO A 132 -16.43 -28.51 -2.27
C PRO A 132 -17.96 -28.53 -2.34
N PHE A 133 -18.53 -28.41 -3.55
CA PHE A 133 -19.98 -28.29 -3.74
C PHE A 133 -20.44 -29.08 -4.99
N PRO A 134 -21.68 -29.62 -5.03
CA PRO A 134 -22.14 -30.43 -6.16
C PRO A 134 -22.23 -29.66 -7.49
N ASP A 135 -21.85 -30.31 -8.58
CA ASP A 135 -21.85 -29.72 -9.92
C ASP A 135 -23.26 -29.40 -10.46
N ASP A 136 -24.31 -30.03 -9.93
CA ASP A 136 -25.72 -29.77 -10.25
C ASP A 136 -26.32 -28.53 -9.55
N LYS A 137 -25.55 -27.86 -8.67
CA LYS A 137 -26.03 -26.76 -7.83
C LYS A 137 -25.32 -25.42 -8.05
N ASN A 138 -25.91 -24.35 -7.50
CA ASN A 138 -25.44 -22.97 -7.50
C ASN A 138 -24.87 -22.60 -6.11
N TYR A 139 -23.59 -22.19 -6.04
CA TYR A 139 -22.91 -21.95 -4.75
C TYR A 139 -23.53 -20.81 -3.94
N PHE A 140 -24.06 -19.78 -4.61
CA PHE A 140 -24.63 -18.61 -3.95
C PHE A 140 -26.06 -18.85 -3.43
N ILE A 141 -26.87 -19.58 -4.21
CA ILE A 141 -28.30 -19.82 -3.91
C ILE A 141 -28.49 -21.02 -2.96
N ASP A 142 -27.81 -22.14 -3.22
CA ASP A 142 -28.09 -23.43 -2.57
C ASP A 142 -27.34 -23.66 -1.24
N GLN A 143 -26.70 -22.61 -0.70
CA GLN A 143 -26.04 -22.61 0.61
C GLN A 143 -26.52 -21.45 1.47
N SER A 144 -26.54 -21.62 2.80
CA SER A 144 -26.67 -20.53 3.76
C SER A 144 -25.31 -19.84 4.01
N CYS A 145 -25.24 -18.96 5.02
CA CYS A 145 -23.95 -18.48 5.52
C CYS A 145 -23.32 -19.46 6.53
N ASP A 146 -24.14 -20.23 7.26
CA ASP A 146 -23.67 -21.25 8.19
C ASP A 146 -23.05 -22.46 7.45
N ASP A 147 -23.49 -22.72 6.21
CA ASP A 147 -22.88 -23.73 5.32
C ASP A 147 -21.48 -23.36 4.83
N ILE A 148 -21.09 -22.08 4.85
CA ILE A 148 -19.73 -21.64 4.49
C ILE A 148 -18.96 -21.05 5.67
N LEU A 149 -19.42 -21.33 6.90
CA LEU A 149 -18.85 -20.81 8.13
C LEU A 149 -17.65 -21.65 8.59
N TYR A 150 -16.48 -21.02 8.62
CA TYR A 150 -15.25 -21.54 9.20
C TYR A 150 -15.09 -21.00 10.62
N ARG A 151 -14.66 -21.87 11.54
CA ARG A 151 -14.18 -21.52 12.87
C ARG A 151 -12.87 -22.25 13.13
N PRO A 152 -11.85 -21.60 13.71
CA PRO A 152 -10.64 -22.29 14.13
C PRO A 152 -10.98 -23.26 15.28
N ASP A 153 -10.26 -24.37 15.37
CA ASP A 153 -10.37 -25.27 16.53
C ASP A 153 -9.77 -24.60 17.76
N THR A 154 -10.63 -24.18 18.70
CA THR A 154 -10.21 -23.49 19.93
C THR A 154 -9.46 -24.39 20.92
N SER A 155 -9.37 -25.71 20.66
CA SER A 155 -8.51 -26.61 21.42
C SER A 155 -7.02 -26.53 21.01
N ASP A 156 -6.71 -25.95 19.85
CA ASP A 156 -5.33 -25.66 19.42
C ASP A 156 -5.12 -24.16 19.22
N SER A 157 -4.52 -23.52 20.23
CA SER A 157 -4.23 -22.08 20.25
C SER A 157 -3.31 -21.60 19.12
N ARG A 158 -2.70 -22.51 18.35
CA ARG A 158 -1.92 -22.20 17.14
C ARG A 158 -2.79 -21.94 15.92
N ARG A 159 -4.04 -22.42 15.87
CA ARG A 159 -5.01 -22.08 14.80
C ARG A 159 -5.75 -20.76 15.06
N ILE A 160 -5.62 -20.18 16.25
CA ILE A 160 -6.22 -18.90 16.65
C ILE A 160 -5.22 -17.77 16.37
N ILE A 161 -5.64 -16.72 15.66
CA ILE A 161 -4.84 -15.49 15.49
C ILE A 161 -4.62 -14.86 16.87
N GLN A 162 -3.41 -14.37 17.15
CA GLN A 162 -3.12 -13.66 18.39
C GLN A 162 -2.49 -12.30 18.08
N HIS A 163 -2.77 -11.28 18.89
CA HIS A 163 -2.32 -9.90 18.71
C HIS A 163 -1.68 -9.32 19.98
N THR A 164 -0.90 -8.26 19.84
CA THR A 164 -0.41 -7.44 20.96
C THR A 164 -1.36 -6.29 21.28
N GLU A 165 -1.11 -5.54 22.36
CA GLU A 165 -1.56 -4.14 22.44
C GLU A 165 -1.00 -3.32 21.26
N THR A 166 -1.63 -2.18 20.94
CA THR A 166 -1.14 -1.28 19.90
C THR A 166 -0.05 -0.35 20.43
N LYS A 167 0.94 -0.05 19.60
CA LYS A 167 2.01 0.93 19.88
C LYS A 167 1.79 2.18 19.03
N LEU A 168 1.34 3.25 19.65
CA LEU A 168 1.28 4.58 19.04
C LEU A 168 2.67 5.01 18.53
N LEU A 169 2.72 5.48 17.28
CA LEU A 169 3.89 6.10 16.68
C LEU A 169 3.66 7.62 16.63
N PRO A 170 4.51 8.46 17.25
CA PRO A 170 4.38 9.91 17.20
C PRO A 170 5.04 10.54 15.95
N ASP A 171 4.87 11.85 15.82
CA ASP A 171 5.70 12.75 15.02
C ASP A 171 6.20 13.90 15.92
N ASP A 172 7.14 14.71 15.42
CA ASP A 172 7.47 16.02 16.02
C ASP A 172 7.30 17.19 15.04
N PHE A 173 7.01 16.90 13.77
CA PHE A 173 6.88 17.87 12.69
C PHE A 173 8.07 18.83 12.51
N GLU A 174 9.27 18.54 13.08
CA GLU A 174 10.44 19.45 13.07
C GLU A 174 10.81 19.91 11.65
N TYR A 175 10.69 19.00 10.68
CA TYR A 175 11.05 19.18 9.27
C TYR A 175 9.96 19.87 8.43
N LEU A 176 8.75 20.05 8.97
CA LEU A 176 7.58 20.60 8.26
C LEU A 176 7.78 22.08 7.91
N ASN A 177 8.38 22.84 8.82
CA ASN A 177 8.73 24.26 8.64
C ASN A 177 9.62 24.49 7.42
N ASP A 178 10.77 23.82 7.39
CA ASP A 178 11.75 23.97 6.30
C ASP A 178 11.19 23.48 4.96
N TYR A 179 10.39 22.40 4.97
CA TYR A 179 9.69 21.94 3.77
C TYR A 179 8.69 22.96 3.23
N LEU A 180 7.79 23.50 4.08
CA LEU A 180 6.74 24.43 3.63
C LEU A 180 7.30 25.76 3.14
N ARG A 181 8.39 26.25 3.75
CA ARG A 181 9.15 27.41 3.26
C ARG A 181 9.83 27.14 1.91
N THR A 182 10.55 26.03 1.77
CA THR A 182 11.39 25.76 0.57
C THR A 182 10.61 25.24 -0.64
N SER A 183 9.50 24.53 -0.44
CA SER A 183 8.60 24.08 -1.51
C SER A 183 7.66 25.19 -2.03
N GLY A 184 7.47 26.25 -1.23
CA GLY A 184 6.47 27.30 -1.46
C GLY A 184 5.05 26.93 -1.04
N TYR A 185 4.78 25.67 -0.66
CA TYR A 185 3.43 25.24 -0.25
C TYR A 185 2.96 25.88 1.07
N GLY A 186 3.86 26.43 1.88
CA GLY A 186 3.50 27.27 3.05
C GLY A 186 2.65 28.49 2.69
N ALA A 187 2.73 29.01 1.46
CA ALA A 187 1.90 30.11 0.98
C ALA A 187 0.41 29.73 0.75
N LEU A 188 0.09 28.42 0.73
CA LEU A 188 -1.30 27.93 0.75
C LEU A 188 -1.92 28.00 2.17
N ILE A 189 -1.08 27.90 3.20
CA ILE A 189 -1.49 27.94 4.62
C ILE A 189 -1.49 29.38 5.14
N ALA A 190 -0.39 30.11 4.92
CA ALA A 190 -0.19 31.47 5.44
C ALA A 190 -0.74 32.59 4.54
N GLY A 191 -1.14 32.27 3.31
CA GLY A 191 -1.49 33.24 2.28
C GLY A 191 -0.31 33.67 1.41
N LYS A 192 -0.61 34.18 0.20
CA LYS A 192 0.37 34.40 -0.88
C LYS A 192 1.38 35.53 -0.61
N ASP A 193 0.99 36.52 0.19
CA ASP A 193 1.81 37.69 0.52
C ASP A 193 2.50 37.59 1.88
N ALA A 194 2.39 36.44 2.58
CA ALA A 194 2.95 36.23 3.91
C ALA A 194 4.47 35.92 3.86
N ASN A 195 5.20 36.41 4.86
CA ASN A 195 6.61 36.05 5.03
C ASN A 195 6.73 34.66 5.66
N LEU A 196 6.95 33.63 4.85
CA LEU A 196 7.01 32.24 5.31
C LEU A 196 8.14 31.96 6.33
N ASP A 197 9.18 32.81 6.37
CA ASP A 197 10.27 32.73 7.37
C ASP A 197 9.82 33.15 8.78
N GLU A 198 8.73 33.92 8.91
CA GLU A 198 8.15 34.34 10.19
C GLU A 198 7.07 33.38 10.72
N VAL A 199 6.58 32.45 9.87
CA VAL A 199 5.54 31.48 10.24
C VAL A 199 6.16 30.20 10.81
N ASP A 200 5.69 29.76 11.97
CA ASP A 200 6.01 28.47 12.57
C ASP A 200 4.87 27.48 12.30
N PHE A 201 4.90 26.87 11.12
CA PHE A 201 3.91 25.90 10.65
C PHE A 201 3.83 24.65 11.55
N ALA A 202 4.95 24.22 12.13
CA ALA A 202 5.00 23.03 12.99
C ALA A 202 4.30 23.24 14.35
N SER A 203 4.17 24.49 14.80
CA SER A 203 3.46 24.86 16.03
C SER A 203 2.00 25.29 15.80
N LEU A 204 1.47 25.15 14.57
CA LEU A 204 0.05 25.38 14.32
C LEU A 204 -0.80 24.25 14.93
N PRO A 205 -2.03 24.55 15.41
CA PRO A 205 -3.03 23.52 15.66
C PRO A 205 -3.46 22.85 14.34
N ASP A 206 -4.36 21.86 14.43
CA ASP A 206 -5.00 21.24 13.27
C ASP A 206 -4.06 20.53 12.26
N TRP A 207 -2.92 20.02 12.74
CA TRP A 207 -2.11 19.03 12.02
C TRP A 207 -2.44 17.60 12.44
N TYR A 208 -2.96 16.84 11.49
CA TYR A 208 -3.47 15.48 11.67
C TYR A 208 -2.60 14.47 10.93
N ARG A 209 -2.21 13.35 11.56
CA ARG A 209 -1.29 12.37 10.94
C ARG A 209 -1.80 10.93 11.07
N PHE A 210 -2.27 10.41 9.94
CA PHE A 210 -2.96 9.12 9.84
C PHE A 210 -2.60 8.38 8.53
N THR A 211 -3.24 7.25 8.26
CA THR A 211 -2.93 6.32 7.16
C THR A 211 -1.43 6.04 7.06
N GLY A 212 -0.82 5.61 8.17
CA GLY A 212 0.60 5.29 8.25
C GLY A 212 0.92 3.94 7.61
N SER A 213 1.10 3.91 6.31
CA SER A 213 1.50 2.70 5.58
C SER A 213 3.02 2.48 5.70
N SER A 214 3.47 1.22 5.81
CA SER A 214 4.86 0.88 6.14
C SER A 214 5.34 -0.36 5.38
N VAL A 215 6.66 -0.49 5.15
CA VAL A 215 7.25 -1.74 4.62
C VAL A 215 8.70 -1.94 5.06
N TRP A 216 9.08 -3.19 5.38
CA TRP A 216 10.47 -3.55 5.69
C TRP A 216 11.39 -3.45 4.46
N LEU A 217 12.60 -2.92 4.66
CA LEU A 217 13.69 -2.85 3.69
C LEU A 217 14.87 -3.70 4.18
N SER A 218 14.95 -4.97 3.76
CA SER A 218 15.96 -5.93 4.24
C SER A 218 17.41 -5.49 3.99
N ASP A 219 17.71 -4.94 2.81
CA ASP A 219 19.01 -4.33 2.46
C ASP A 219 19.46 -3.25 3.48
N GLU A 220 18.50 -2.46 4.00
CA GLU A 220 18.76 -1.25 4.79
C GLU A 220 18.57 -1.45 6.30
N GLU A 221 17.97 -2.58 6.71
CA GLU A 221 17.63 -2.98 8.08
C GLU A 221 16.67 -2.01 8.78
N CYS A 222 15.64 -1.54 8.07
CA CYS A 222 14.64 -0.60 8.61
C CYS A 222 13.27 -0.71 7.93
N HIS A 223 12.20 -0.35 8.65
CA HIS A 223 10.88 -0.09 8.06
C HIS A 223 10.84 1.32 7.44
N LEU A 224 10.42 1.44 6.19
CA LEU A 224 10.09 2.72 5.56
C LEU A 224 8.59 2.96 5.65
N MET A 225 8.21 4.02 6.35
CA MET A 225 6.83 4.46 6.52
C MET A 225 6.51 5.68 5.63
N ALA A 226 5.33 5.65 5.03
CA ALA A 226 4.68 6.75 4.35
C ALA A 226 3.31 6.99 5.01
N SER A 227 3.17 8.07 5.77
CA SER A 227 1.90 8.48 6.36
C SER A 227 1.32 9.70 5.64
N ARG A 228 0.00 9.89 5.78
CA ARG A 228 -0.68 11.12 5.41
C ARG A 228 -0.46 12.15 6.53
N LEU A 229 -0.17 13.39 6.16
CA LEU A 229 -0.10 14.54 7.07
C LEU A 229 -0.99 15.65 6.49
N VAL A 230 -2.03 16.04 7.22
CA VAL A 230 -3.05 16.98 6.75
C VAL A 230 -3.09 18.20 7.66
N TYR A 231 -3.12 19.40 7.08
CA TYR A 231 -3.52 20.61 7.77
C TYR A 231 -5.01 20.85 7.53
N SER A 232 -5.80 20.86 8.60
CA SER A 232 -7.26 20.87 8.52
C SER A 232 -7.90 21.82 9.53
N PRO A 233 -7.62 23.14 9.45
CA PRO A 233 -8.13 24.15 10.38
C PRO A 233 -9.65 24.11 10.47
N SER A 234 -10.17 24.14 11.70
CA SER A 234 -11.62 23.97 11.97
C SER A 234 -12.21 22.70 11.33
N LYS A 235 -11.43 21.61 11.26
CA LYS A 235 -11.75 20.33 10.58
C LYS A 235 -12.09 20.47 9.07
N ILE A 236 -11.68 21.55 8.40
CA ILE A 236 -11.74 21.72 6.93
C ILE A 236 -10.35 21.45 6.32
N PRO A 237 -10.13 20.36 5.57
CA PRO A 237 -8.80 19.94 5.14
C PRO A 237 -8.30 20.74 3.93
N VAL A 238 -7.26 21.56 4.13
CA VAL A 238 -6.71 22.48 3.11
C VAL A 238 -5.62 21.83 2.27
N ILE A 239 -4.66 21.15 2.93
CA ILE A 239 -3.50 20.55 2.26
C ILE A 239 -3.14 19.22 2.93
N SER A 240 -2.89 18.21 2.10
CA SER A 240 -2.41 16.89 2.48
C SER A 240 -1.02 16.63 1.89
N LEU A 241 -0.16 15.94 2.63
CA LEU A 241 1.24 15.68 2.28
C LEU A 241 1.60 14.21 2.60
N ILE A 242 2.52 13.62 1.83
CA ILE A 242 3.12 12.32 2.16
C ILE A 242 4.36 12.56 3.03
N ARG A 243 4.24 12.18 4.31
CA ARG A 243 5.28 12.25 5.34
C ARG A 243 6.07 10.94 5.33
N LEU A 244 7.40 11.00 5.18
CA LEU A 244 8.27 9.82 5.13
C LEU A 244 9.14 9.69 6.39
N GLN A 245 9.13 8.51 6.99
CA GLN A 245 9.89 8.16 8.20
C GLN A 245 10.59 6.80 8.04
N LEU A 246 11.62 6.58 8.85
CA LEU A 246 12.27 5.27 9.00
C LEU A 246 12.18 4.82 10.44
N TYR A 247 11.92 3.53 10.65
CA TYR A 247 11.91 2.92 11.97
C TYR A 247 12.86 1.71 12.00
N ASP A 248 13.56 1.50 13.12
CA ASP A 248 14.28 0.25 13.38
C ASP A 248 13.30 -0.92 13.62
N SER A 249 13.79 -2.15 13.71
CA SER A 249 12.94 -3.33 13.95
C SER A 249 12.30 -3.38 15.35
N HIS A 250 12.71 -2.51 16.28
CA HIS A 250 12.07 -2.30 17.59
C HIS A 250 11.03 -1.15 17.54
N TRP A 251 10.82 -0.57 16.36
CA TRP A 251 9.92 0.53 16.05
C TRP A 251 10.26 1.84 16.80
N HIS A 252 11.55 2.23 16.79
CA HIS A 252 12.00 3.59 17.11
C HIS A 252 12.35 4.36 15.83
N GLU A 253 12.02 5.65 15.76
CA GLU A 253 12.28 6.46 14.56
C GLU A 253 13.78 6.76 14.38
N MET A 254 14.32 6.42 13.20
CA MET A 254 15.73 6.58 12.85
C MET A 254 16.06 8.01 12.38
N LYS A 255 15.79 9.02 13.22
CA LYS A 255 15.97 10.44 12.86
C LYS A 255 17.41 10.74 12.42
N GLY A 256 17.55 11.43 11.29
CA GLY A 256 18.83 11.75 10.65
C GLY A 256 19.47 10.61 9.84
N ARG A 257 18.85 9.42 9.73
CA ARG A 257 19.28 8.35 8.82
C ARG A 257 19.12 8.81 7.37
N ARG A 258 19.98 8.27 6.50
CA ARG A 258 19.94 8.48 5.05
C ARG A 258 19.92 7.12 4.36
N LEU A 259 19.18 7.03 3.25
CA LEU A 259 19.19 5.88 2.34
C LEU A 259 19.66 6.33 0.96
N ARG A 260 20.29 5.43 0.22
CA ARG A 260 20.82 5.71 -1.12
C ARG A 260 19.72 5.67 -2.18
N TYR A 261 19.82 6.53 -3.20
CA TYR A 261 18.96 6.43 -4.37
C TYR A 261 19.29 5.18 -5.20
N VAL A 262 18.29 4.37 -5.53
CA VAL A 262 18.47 3.06 -6.19
C VAL A 262 18.97 3.15 -7.63
N ASP A 263 18.80 4.31 -8.27
CA ASP A 263 19.14 4.60 -9.66
C ASP A 263 20.47 5.36 -9.85
N VAL A 264 21.26 5.54 -8.78
CA VAL A 264 22.59 6.18 -8.84
C VAL A 264 23.70 5.14 -9.11
N PRO A 265 24.53 5.29 -10.15
CA PRO A 265 25.62 4.36 -10.46
C PRO A 265 26.81 4.41 -9.48
N ASP A 266 27.47 3.27 -9.27
CA ASP A 266 28.66 3.10 -8.41
C ASP A 266 29.78 4.13 -8.64
N GLU A 267 29.99 4.61 -9.87
CA GLU A 267 31.01 5.64 -10.16
C GLU A 267 30.64 7.04 -9.65
N GLU A 268 29.35 7.37 -9.53
CA GLU A 268 28.90 8.61 -8.87
C GLU A 268 28.99 8.45 -7.34
N LEU A 269 28.63 7.28 -6.80
CA LEU A 269 28.78 6.95 -5.38
C LEU A 269 30.22 7.11 -4.90
N LYS A 270 31.21 6.55 -5.62
CA LYS A 270 32.64 6.75 -5.34
C LYS A 270 33.01 8.22 -5.26
N GLN A 271 32.63 9.00 -6.28
CA GLN A 271 32.97 10.42 -6.36
C GLN A 271 32.37 11.23 -5.20
N VAL A 272 31.14 10.90 -4.79
CA VAL A 272 30.51 11.53 -3.62
C VAL A 272 31.19 11.12 -2.32
N LEU A 273 31.54 9.85 -2.10
CA LEU A 273 32.30 9.43 -0.92
C LEU A 273 33.65 10.15 -0.84
N TYR A 274 34.38 10.30 -1.95
CA TYR A 274 35.66 11.03 -1.96
C TYR A 274 35.50 12.52 -1.64
N LYS A 275 34.41 13.18 -2.10
CA LYS A 275 34.09 14.56 -1.73
C LYS A 275 33.75 14.66 -0.24
N PHE A 276 32.83 13.83 0.23
CA PHE A 276 32.37 13.80 1.62
C PHE A 276 33.51 13.52 2.61
N ALA A 277 34.35 12.52 2.35
CA ALA A 277 35.49 12.18 3.19
C ALA A 277 36.55 13.30 3.26
N ARG A 278 36.59 14.19 2.26
CA ARG A 278 37.49 15.36 2.22
C ARG A 278 36.87 16.62 2.82
N SER A 279 35.56 16.83 2.70
CA SER A 279 34.89 18.07 3.13
C SER A 279 34.24 17.97 4.52
N GLY A 280 33.85 16.76 4.94
CA GLY A 280 33.04 16.51 6.13
C GLY A 280 31.59 17.01 6.03
N LYS A 281 31.17 17.58 4.88
CA LYS A 281 29.86 18.20 4.71
C LYS A 281 28.82 17.17 4.28
N LYS A 282 27.79 16.93 5.10
CA LYS A 282 26.65 16.07 4.76
C LYS A 282 26.01 16.43 3.40
N THR A 283 26.05 17.71 3.01
CA THR A 283 25.45 18.20 1.76
C THR A 283 26.08 17.64 0.47
N GLU A 284 27.29 17.06 0.53
CA GLU A 284 27.84 16.33 -0.63
C GLU A 284 27.00 15.08 -0.96
N LEU A 285 26.26 14.54 0.02
CA LEU A 285 25.47 13.31 -0.11
C LEU A 285 24.06 13.54 -0.71
N ASP A 286 23.56 14.78 -0.73
CA ASP A 286 22.17 15.11 -1.10
C ASP A 286 21.80 14.72 -2.55
N ASN A 287 22.78 14.68 -3.44
CA ASN A 287 22.57 14.26 -4.82
C ASN A 287 22.37 12.74 -5.01
N VAL A 288 22.73 11.93 -4.01
CA VAL A 288 22.77 10.46 -4.10
C VAL A 288 22.07 9.74 -2.94
N THR A 289 21.55 10.49 -1.96
CA THR A 289 20.80 9.97 -0.82
C THR A 289 19.64 10.87 -0.44
N ILE A 290 18.52 10.26 -0.09
CA ILE A 290 17.42 10.89 0.64
C ILE A 290 17.71 10.80 2.15
N HIS A 291 17.32 11.83 2.91
CA HIS A 291 17.41 11.85 4.37
C HIS A 291 16.03 11.69 5.00
N PHE A 292 15.98 11.20 6.23
CA PHE A 292 14.75 10.95 6.97
C PHE A 292 14.86 11.47 8.41
N PRO A 293 13.75 11.91 9.05
CA PRO A 293 12.43 12.16 8.44
C PRO A 293 12.46 13.21 7.30
N THR A 294 11.46 13.16 6.43
CA THR A 294 11.26 14.13 5.34
C THR A 294 9.80 14.13 4.86
N ILE A 295 9.49 14.97 3.87
CA ILE A 295 8.21 15.03 3.16
C ILE A 295 8.49 14.78 1.66
N LEU A 296 7.61 14.03 1.01
CA LEU A 296 7.75 13.64 -0.39
C LEU A 296 7.19 14.73 -1.32
N ASP A 297 8.06 15.63 -1.77
CA ASP A 297 7.76 16.71 -2.74
C ASP A 297 7.23 16.17 -4.07
N ILE A 298 5.92 15.95 -4.18
CA ILE A 298 5.20 15.66 -5.42
C ILE A 298 4.35 16.87 -5.85
N ASP A 299 3.91 16.87 -7.10
CA ASP A 299 3.03 17.94 -7.58
C ASP A 299 1.59 17.76 -7.06
N LEU A 300 1.14 18.72 -6.24
CA LEU A 300 -0.18 18.73 -5.58
C LEU A 300 -1.32 19.27 -6.46
N ASP A 301 -1.06 19.52 -7.75
CA ASP A 301 -1.98 20.15 -8.73
C ASP A 301 -2.63 21.45 -8.21
N SER A 302 -1.81 22.43 -7.85
CA SER A 302 -2.25 23.72 -7.28
C SER A 302 -3.01 24.64 -8.25
N GLU A 303 -3.32 24.18 -9.47
CA GLU A 303 -4.27 24.82 -10.38
C GLU A 303 -5.69 24.24 -10.26
N SER A 304 -5.85 23.12 -9.54
CA SER A 304 -7.16 22.54 -9.21
C SER A 304 -7.97 23.46 -8.28
N ARG A 305 -9.29 23.25 -8.32
CA ARG A 305 -10.28 23.89 -7.44
C ARG A 305 -10.86 22.90 -6.42
N SER A 306 -10.12 21.84 -6.12
CA SER A 306 -10.45 20.93 -5.02
C SER A 306 -10.34 21.66 -3.68
N ASP A 307 -11.29 21.42 -2.77
CA ASP A 307 -11.27 21.96 -1.41
C ASP A 307 -10.04 21.47 -0.63
N LEU A 308 -9.56 20.26 -0.96
CA LEU A 308 -8.32 19.66 -0.47
C LEU A 308 -7.30 19.49 -1.60
N LEU A 309 -6.09 20.03 -1.42
CA LEU A 309 -4.95 19.80 -2.32
C LEU A 309 -4.02 18.69 -1.83
N GLY A 310 -3.51 17.88 -2.75
CA GLY A 310 -2.44 16.90 -2.50
C GLY A 310 -2.86 15.45 -2.22
N PRO A 311 -1.88 14.57 -1.88
CA PRO A 311 -2.04 13.12 -1.76
C PRO A 311 -2.79 12.67 -0.53
N GLU A 312 -3.63 11.66 -0.72
CA GLU A 312 -4.41 10.96 0.29
C GLU A 312 -4.10 9.46 0.28
N ASP A 313 -4.36 8.85 1.44
CA ASP A 313 -4.36 7.42 1.72
C ASP A 313 -3.18 6.64 1.10
N PRO A 314 -1.92 7.06 1.37
CA PRO A 314 -0.74 6.45 0.81
C PRO A 314 -0.56 5.00 1.27
N ARG A 315 -0.17 4.14 0.33
CA ARG A 315 0.16 2.73 0.51
C ARG A 315 1.56 2.46 -0.01
N ILE A 316 2.45 1.90 0.80
CA ILE A 316 3.82 1.57 0.40
C ILE A 316 4.01 0.06 0.32
N ILE A 317 4.29 -0.42 -0.88
CA ILE A 317 4.52 -1.84 -1.18
C ILE A 317 5.95 -2.04 -1.69
N TYR A 318 6.61 -3.10 -1.24
CA TYR A 318 7.90 -3.50 -1.78
C TYR A 318 7.68 -4.37 -3.01
N LYS A 319 8.23 -3.94 -4.15
CA LYS A 319 8.27 -4.74 -5.37
C LYS A 319 9.39 -5.77 -5.23
N THR A 320 9.03 -7.05 -5.20
CA THR A 320 9.95 -8.20 -5.16
C THR A 320 9.78 -9.02 -6.43
N THR A 321 10.51 -8.66 -7.49
CA THR A 321 10.38 -9.30 -8.82
C THR A 321 11.75 -9.55 -9.43
N GLY A 322 12.15 -10.82 -9.47
CA GLY A 322 13.51 -11.22 -9.80
C GLY A 322 14.51 -10.53 -8.87
N LYS A 323 15.41 -9.74 -9.47
CA LYS A 323 16.50 -9.03 -8.76
C LYS A 323 16.23 -7.54 -8.53
N ILE A 324 15.01 -7.07 -8.79
CA ILE A 324 14.63 -5.67 -8.59
C ILE A 324 13.80 -5.58 -7.30
N HIS A 325 14.42 -5.00 -6.28
CA HIS A 325 13.84 -4.76 -4.97
C HIS A 325 13.75 -3.23 -4.76
N GLU A 326 12.54 -2.67 -4.84
CA GLU A 326 12.31 -1.23 -4.65
C GLU A 326 10.95 -0.95 -3.99
N PRO A 327 10.83 0.03 -3.07
CA PRO A 327 9.55 0.46 -2.55
C PRO A 327 8.82 1.34 -3.57
N ILE A 328 7.50 1.19 -3.63
CA ILE A 328 6.57 1.97 -4.45
C ILE A 328 5.47 2.50 -3.54
N ILE A 329 5.21 3.81 -3.60
CA ILE A 329 4.07 4.43 -2.91
C ILE A 329 2.96 4.61 -3.94
N VAL A 330 1.77 4.15 -3.60
CA VAL A 330 0.51 4.34 -4.33
C VAL A 330 -0.39 5.23 -3.48
N PHE A 331 -1.09 6.19 -4.09
CA PHE A 331 -1.94 7.14 -3.39
C PHE A 331 -3.02 7.66 -4.35
N ASN A 332 -4.09 8.26 -3.82
CA ASN A 332 -4.98 9.08 -4.65
C ASN A 332 -4.74 10.56 -4.36
N GLN A 333 -4.94 11.43 -5.34
CA GLN A 333 -5.02 12.88 -5.13
C GLN A 333 -6.05 13.48 -6.07
N ASP A 334 -6.48 14.71 -5.83
CA ASP A 334 -7.19 15.43 -6.88
C ASP A 334 -6.26 15.73 -8.06
N PHE A 335 -6.80 15.61 -9.27
CA PHE A 335 -6.18 16.10 -10.48
C PHE A 335 -7.26 16.70 -11.38
N ARG A 336 -7.21 18.02 -11.58
CA ARG A 336 -8.18 18.79 -12.39
C ARG A 336 -9.65 18.64 -11.93
N GLY A 337 -9.87 18.59 -10.61
CA GLY A 337 -11.19 18.40 -10.00
C GLY A 337 -11.72 16.96 -10.12
N ARG A 338 -10.81 15.98 -10.23
CA ARG A 338 -11.11 14.54 -10.32
C ARG A 338 -10.11 13.74 -9.48
N ARG A 339 -10.59 13.15 -8.39
CA ARG A 339 -9.80 12.25 -7.54
C ARG A 339 -9.29 11.06 -8.36
N THR A 340 -7.97 10.92 -8.45
CA THR A 340 -7.28 10.03 -9.39
C THR A 340 -6.17 9.26 -8.67
N MET A 341 -5.95 7.99 -9.05
CA MET A 341 -4.87 7.16 -8.50
C MET A 341 -3.51 7.48 -9.15
N PHE A 342 -2.45 7.51 -8.33
CA PHE A 342 -1.06 7.72 -8.76
C PHE A 342 -0.12 6.74 -8.05
N SER A 343 1.10 6.61 -8.58
CA SER A 343 2.23 6.01 -7.86
C SER A 343 3.52 6.82 -8.00
N THR A 344 4.49 6.58 -7.11
CA THR A 344 5.88 7.05 -7.24
C THR A 344 6.86 6.12 -6.51
N PHE A 345 8.15 6.26 -6.82
CA PHE A 345 9.24 5.43 -6.30
C PHE A 345 10.09 6.26 -5.32
N PRO A 346 9.80 6.27 -4.00
CA PRO A 346 10.44 7.19 -3.04
C PRO A 346 11.97 7.16 -3.07
N LEU A 347 12.59 6.00 -3.29
CA LEU A 347 14.05 5.85 -3.34
C LEU A 347 14.71 6.05 -4.72
N ARG A 348 14.01 6.61 -5.72
CA ARG A 348 14.62 7.08 -6.99
C ARG A 348 14.98 8.56 -6.95
N ARG A 349 16.09 8.97 -7.59
CA ARG A 349 16.61 10.35 -7.60
C ARG A 349 15.59 11.34 -8.20
N VAL A 350 15.60 12.57 -7.67
CA VAL A 350 14.84 13.71 -8.22
C VAL A 350 15.78 14.59 -9.04
N THR A 351 15.32 15.10 -10.19
CA THR A 351 16.11 16.06 -10.99
C THR A 351 16.20 17.39 -10.23
N PRO A 352 17.39 18.01 -10.06
CA PRO A 352 17.52 19.27 -9.32
C PRO A 352 16.62 20.36 -9.89
N GLY A 353 15.80 20.99 -9.03
CA GLY A 353 14.85 22.03 -9.43
C GLY A 353 13.52 21.51 -10.00
N THR A 354 13.21 20.22 -9.85
CA THR A 354 11.89 19.64 -10.19
C THR A 354 11.33 18.85 -9.02
N ARG A 355 10.00 18.69 -8.97
CA ARG A 355 9.32 17.80 -8.01
C ARG A 355 9.53 16.32 -8.35
N LYS A 356 9.23 15.44 -7.40
CA LYS A 356 9.21 13.99 -7.57
C LYS A 356 8.22 13.58 -8.67
N ARG A 357 8.70 12.84 -9.67
CA ARG A 357 7.84 12.28 -10.73
C ARG A 357 6.81 11.31 -10.15
N THR A 358 5.55 11.54 -10.47
CA THR A 358 4.43 10.60 -10.26
C THR A 358 4.10 9.87 -11.57
N LEU A 359 3.32 8.78 -11.47
CA LEU A 359 2.71 8.06 -12.59
C LEU A 359 1.21 7.93 -12.33
N GLN A 360 0.39 8.55 -13.18
CA GLN A 360 -1.08 8.47 -13.12
C GLN A 360 -1.54 7.08 -13.56
N MET A 361 -2.28 6.37 -12.71
CA MET A 361 -2.90 5.08 -13.02
C MET A 361 -4.22 5.30 -13.76
N ARG A 362 -4.42 4.62 -14.88
CA ARG A 362 -5.59 4.79 -15.77
C ARG A 362 -5.84 3.53 -16.59
N THR A 363 -7.11 3.18 -16.82
CA THR A 363 -7.49 2.20 -17.86
C THR A 363 -7.94 2.93 -19.12
N ALA A 364 -7.87 2.28 -20.28
CA ALA A 364 -8.43 2.82 -21.53
C ALA A 364 -9.98 2.98 -21.48
N LEU A 365 -10.65 2.36 -20.49
CA LEU A 365 -12.10 2.36 -20.33
C LEU A 365 -12.63 3.47 -19.40
N MET A 366 -11.77 4.13 -18.62
CA MET A 366 -12.18 5.21 -17.71
C MET A 366 -12.54 6.52 -18.44
N GLY A 367 -12.21 6.64 -19.73
CA GLY A 367 -12.41 7.86 -20.51
C GLY A 367 -11.79 9.08 -19.83
N ASP A 368 -12.48 10.21 -19.87
CA ASP A 368 -12.08 11.41 -19.12
C ASP A 368 -12.49 11.37 -17.63
N TYR A 369 -13.32 10.41 -17.18
CA TYR A 369 -14.09 10.51 -15.93
C TYR A 369 -13.77 9.44 -14.86
N PRO A 370 -12.62 9.52 -14.16
CA PRO A 370 -12.40 8.83 -12.89
C PRO A 370 -12.87 9.67 -11.68
N PHE A 371 -13.49 9.03 -10.69
CA PHE A 371 -13.44 9.47 -9.29
C PHE A 371 -13.03 8.24 -8.47
N GLU A 372 -11.74 8.16 -8.17
CA GLU A 372 -11.09 6.91 -7.77
C GLU A 372 -10.49 7.00 -6.37
N LYS A 373 -10.81 6.00 -5.55
CA LYS A 373 -10.29 5.84 -4.19
C LYS A 373 -10.23 4.36 -3.84
N ASN A 374 -9.37 3.98 -2.90
CA ASN A 374 -9.27 2.64 -2.30
C ASN A 374 -8.72 1.51 -3.21
N TRP A 375 -8.14 1.81 -4.38
CA TRP A 375 -7.50 0.76 -5.20
C TRP A 375 -6.33 0.13 -4.42
N THR A 376 -6.30 -1.19 -4.33
CA THR A 376 -5.40 -1.91 -3.41
C THR A 376 -4.37 -2.74 -4.18
N PRO A 377 -3.05 -2.44 -4.05
CA PRO A 377 -2.00 -3.06 -4.87
C PRO A 377 -1.50 -4.39 -4.32
N PHE A 378 -1.00 -5.23 -5.23
CA PHE A 378 -0.28 -6.47 -4.94
C PHE A 378 0.61 -6.92 -6.13
N PHE A 379 1.57 -7.80 -5.86
CA PHE A 379 2.47 -8.37 -6.88
C PHE A 379 2.22 -9.85 -7.10
N ASP A 380 2.18 -10.28 -8.36
CA ASP A 380 2.03 -11.69 -8.74
C ASP A 380 3.40 -12.33 -8.94
N THR A 381 3.80 -13.15 -7.96
CA THR A 381 5.08 -13.85 -7.87
C THR A 381 5.26 -14.95 -8.91
N LEU A 382 4.23 -15.30 -9.68
CA LEU A 382 4.34 -16.21 -10.83
C LEU A 382 4.52 -15.44 -12.17
N THR A 383 4.63 -14.11 -12.13
CA THR A 383 4.98 -13.31 -13.31
C THR A 383 6.44 -13.55 -13.71
N PRO A 384 6.78 -13.74 -15.00
CA PRO A 384 8.17 -13.87 -15.46
C PRO A 384 9.09 -12.72 -15.01
N GLU A 385 10.39 -13.00 -14.84
CA GLU A 385 11.38 -11.98 -14.49
C GLU A 385 11.34 -10.78 -15.45
N ILE A 386 11.32 -9.57 -14.88
CA ILE A 386 11.25 -8.32 -15.63
C ILE A 386 12.61 -8.04 -16.27
N THR A 387 12.62 -7.68 -17.57
CA THR A 387 13.85 -7.28 -18.26
C THR A 387 14.32 -5.88 -17.79
N LYS A 388 15.55 -5.48 -18.11
CA LYS A 388 16.12 -4.20 -17.64
C LYS A 388 15.41 -2.96 -18.21
N GLU A 389 14.66 -3.16 -19.29
CA GLU A 389 14.00 -2.14 -20.08
C GLU A 389 12.60 -1.79 -19.55
N SER A 390 12.07 -2.54 -18.57
CA SER A 390 10.76 -2.32 -17.96
C SER A 390 10.83 -2.31 -16.43
N ARG A 391 9.87 -1.63 -15.79
CA ARG A 391 9.58 -1.71 -14.35
C ARG A 391 8.57 -2.81 -14.02
N GLY A 392 7.99 -3.48 -15.01
CA GLY A 392 7.03 -4.56 -14.87
C GLY A 392 5.62 -4.09 -14.53
N TYR A 393 4.85 -4.98 -13.88
CA TYR A 393 3.43 -4.78 -13.62
C TYR A 393 3.09 -4.95 -12.14
N MET A 394 2.13 -4.17 -11.68
CA MET A 394 1.50 -4.28 -10.38
C MET A 394 0.03 -4.62 -10.59
N HIS A 395 -0.49 -5.64 -9.90
CA HIS A 395 -1.92 -5.89 -9.90
C HIS A 395 -2.58 -5.00 -8.85
N MET A 396 -3.83 -4.62 -9.09
CA MET A 396 -4.63 -3.85 -8.13
C MET A 396 -6.06 -4.36 -8.16
N PHE A 397 -6.70 -4.57 -7.00
CA PHE A 397 -8.15 -4.67 -7.00
C PHE A 397 -8.78 -3.28 -6.89
N TYR A 398 -9.72 -3.01 -7.80
CA TYR A 398 -10.51 -1.79 -7.87
C TYR A 398 -11.64 -1.82 -6.82
N GLY A 399 -12.22 -3.00 -6.64
CA GLY A 399 -13.26 -3.29 -5.66
C GLY A 399 -13.32 -4.79 -5.40
N LEU A 400 -13.79 -5.16 -4.20
CA LEU A 400 -14.02 -6.55 -3.81
C LEU A 400 -15.46 -6.97 -4.12
N ASP A 401 -16.43 -6.07 -3.94
CA ASP A 401 -17.85 -6.29 -4.28
C ASP A 401 -18.30 -5.39 -5.47
N PRO A 402 -18.39 -5.90 -6.71
CA PRO A 402 -17.95 -7.22 -7.16
C PRO A 402 -16.46 -7.21 -7.48
N LEU A 403 -15.80 -8.38 -7.42
CA LEU A 403 -14.36 -8.47 -7.56
C LEU A 403 -13.86 -8.00 -8.93
N ARG A 404 -13.10 -6.90 -8.94
CA ARG A 404 -12.53 -6.27 -10.14
C ARG A 404 -11.03 -6.12 -9.95
N VAL A 405 -10.25 -6.73 -10.84
CA VAL A 405 -8.77 -6.77 -10.78
C VAL A 405 -8.20 -6.16 -12.06
N TYR A 406 -7.29 -5.20 -11.87
CA TYR A 406 -6.54 -4.53 -12.91
C TYR A 406 -5.06 -4.95 -12.86
N LYS A 407 -4.35 -4.81 -13.99
CA LYS A 407 -2.92 -5.01 -14.13
C LYS A 407 -2.28 -3.75 -14.70
N CYS A 408 -1.56 -3.01 -13.89
CA CYS A 408 -1.01 -1.69 -14.21
C CYS A 408 0.48 -1.73 -14.57
N SER A 409 0.83 -1.09 -15.68
CA SER A 409 2.21 -0.84 -16.13
C SER A 409 2.92 0.14 -15.19
N LEU A 410 4.00 -0.31 -14.56
CA LEU A 410 4.84 0.54 -13.71
C LEU A 410 5.75 1.50 -14.50
N ASP A 411 5.75 1.43 -15.84
CA ASP A 411 6.49 2.33 -16.73
C ASP A 411 5.65 3.52 -17.23
N THR A 412 4.35 3.28 -17.45
CA THR A 412 3.46 4.24 -18.13
C THR A 412 2.21 4.61 -17.31
N GLY A 413 1.80 3.78 -16.35
CA GLY A 413 0.56 3.93 -15.60
C GLY A 413 -0.70 3.43 -16.32
N ASP A 414 -0.59 2.84 -17.51
CA ASP A 414 -1.73 2.23 -18.20
C ASP A 414 -2.08 0.88 -17.53
N CYS A 415 -3.37 0.64 -17.32
CA CYS A 415 -3.92 -0.51 -16.60
C CYS A 415 -4.88 -1.31 -17.49
N ASP A 416 -4.61 -2.60 -17.65
CA ASP A 416 -5.51 -3.56 -18.29
C ASP A 416 -6.51 -4.12 -17.28
N VAL A 417 -7.76 -4.33 -17.69
CA VAL A 417 -8.76 -5.03 -16.87
C VAL A 417 -8.56 -6.54 -17.06
N VAL A 418 -8.01 -7.22 -16.05
CA VAL A 418 -7.77 -8.68 -16.11
C VAL A 418 -8.95 -9.48 -15.56
N GLN A 419 -9.76 -8.90 -14.68
CA GLN A 419 -11.05 -9.44 -14.28
C GLN A 419 -12.04 -8.33 -13.93
N ALA A 420 -13.30 -8.49 -14.33
CA ALA A 420 -14.39 -7.60 -13.92
C ALA A 420 -15.65 -8.38 -13.55
N GLY A 421 -15.87 -8.58 -12.25
CA GLY A 421 -17.15 -9.03 -11.72
C GLY A 421 -18.27 -8.01 -11.98
N SER A 422 -19.49 -8.53 -12.09
CA SER A 422 -20.69 -7.81 -12.48
C SER A 422 -21.75 -7.77 -11.38
N LYS A 423 -21.94 -8.87 -10.64
CA LYS A 423 -22.99 -9.03 -9.63
C LYS A 423 -22.54 -8.48 -8.27
N LYS A 424 -22.93 -7.25 -7.93
CA LYS A 424 -22.83 -6.75 -6.55
C LYS A 424 -23.62 -7.60 -5.56
N THR A 425 -23.16 -7.59 -4.32
CA THR A 425 -23.86 -8.01 -3.10
C THR A 425 -25.12 -7.17 -2.90
N THR A 426 -26.11 -7.77 -2.26
CA THR A 426 -27.36 -7.10 -1.87
C THR A 426 -27.62 -7.50 -0.43
N ILE A 427 -27.76 -6.51 0.44
CA ILE A 427 -27.97 -6.72 1.87
C ILE A 427 -29.27 -6.03 2.25
N ASP A 428 -30.13 -6.77 2.92
CA ASP A 428 -31.47 -6.34 3.32
C ASP A 428 -31.46 -5.47 4.60
N ARG A 429 -30.25 -5.11 5.08
CA ARG A 429 -29.94 -4.35 6.30
C ARG A 429 -28.59 -3.64 6.16
N GLY A 430 -28.40 -2.56 6.95
CA GLY A 430 -27.31 -1.60 6.79
C GLY A 430 -27.70 -0.48 5.83
N GLY A 431 -27.15 0.71 6.02
CA GLY A 431 -27.38 1.87 5.15
C GLY A 431 -26.83 1.66 3.72
N SER A 432 -27.25 2.51 2.78
CA SER A 432 -27.08 2.31 1.33
C SER A 432 -25.62 2.30 0.81
N LEU A 433 -24.65 2.65 1.65
CA LEU A 433 -23.21 2.63 1.35
C LEU A 433 -22.48 1.43 1.97
N THR A 434 -23.20 0.54 2.65
CA THR A 434 -22.63 -0.63 3.34
C THR A 434 -21.91 -1.53 2.34
N SER A 435 -20.60 -1.70 2.52
CA SER A 435 -19.70 -2.26 1.50
C SER A 435 -18.37 -2.74 2.09
N VAL A 436 -17.59 -3.50 1.33
CA VAL A 436 -16.20 -3.83 1.66
C VAL A 436 -15.27 -3.28 0.58
N ARG A 437 -14.30 -2.44 0.98
CA ARG A 437 -13.51 -1.63 0.04
C ARG A 437 -12.15 -1.23 0.60
N GLY A 438 -11.13 -1.29 -0.26
CA GLY A 438 -9.76 -1.00 0.12
C GLY A 438 -9.21 -1.93 1.20
N GLY A 439 -8.11 -1.51 1.80
CA GLY A 439 -7.40 -2.25 2.85
C GLY A 439 -5.91 -1.94 2.85
N THR A 440 -5.14 -2.87 3.44
CA THR A 440 -3.69 -3.00 3.25
C THR A 440 -3.38 -3.45 1.82
N SER A 441 -2.15 -3.24 1.35
CA SER A 441 -1.64 -4.00 0.20
C SER A 441 -1.65 -5.50 0.52
N LEU A 442 -1.72 -6.37 -0.50
CA LEU A 442 -1.71 -7.82 -0.27
C LEU A 442 -0.29 -8.39 -0.33
N LYS A 443 0.05 -9.28 0.62
CA LYS A 443 1.30 -10.06 0.63
C LYS A 443 1.05 -11.42 -0.02
N ALA A 444 1.94 -11.83 -0.92
CA ALA A 444 1.89 -13.19 -1.49
C ALA A 444 2.26 -14.22 -0.41
N VAL A 445 1.51 -15.31 -0.33
CA VAL A 445 1.88 -16.45 0.53
C VAL A 445 3.12 -17.14 -0.06
N PRO A 446 4.12 -17.52 0.77
CA PRO A 446 5.33 -18.20 0.29
C PRO A 446 5.03 -19.40 -0.61
N ARG A 447 5.67 -19.44 -1.79
CA ARG A 447 5.41 -20.45 -2.84
C ARG A 447 5.59 -21.89 -2.34
N THR A 448 6.49 -22.10 -1.39
CA THR A 448 6.71 -23.38 -0.68
C THR A 448 5.43 -23.91 -0.02
N ILE A 449 4.65 -23.04 0.63
CA ILE A 449 3.40 -23.40 1.32
C ILE A 449 2.26 -23.58 0.32
N VAL A 450 2.19 -22.76 -0.73
CA VAL A 450 1.25 -22.98 -1.84
C VAL A 450 1.50 -24.35 -2.47
N GLN A 451 2.76 -24.72 -2.71
CA GLN A 451 3.13 -26.04 -3.21
C GLN A 451 2.87 -27.17 -2.19
N ARG A 452 2.93 -26.92 -0.87
CA ARG A 452 2.53 -27.90 0.16
C ARG A 452 1.03 -28.20 0.08
N LEU A 453 0.18 -27.18 -0.09
CA LEU A 453 -1.25 -27.33 -0.32
C LEU A 453 -1.56 -28.04 -1.64
N LEU A 454 -0.89 -27.68 -2.74
CA LEU A 454 -1.04 -28.34 -4.04
C LEU A 454 -0.68 -29.83 -4.00
N ARG A 455 0.42 -30.21 -3.33
CA ARG A 455 0.81 -31.62 -3.16
C ARG A 455 -0.23 -32.45 -2.40
N ARG A 456 -0.92 -31.86 -1.42
CA ARG A 456 -2.05 -32.48 -0.69
C ARG A 456 -3.21 -32.85 -1.61
N GLU A 457 -3.40 -32.05 -2.67
CA GLU A 457 -4.48 -32.23 -3.66
C GLU A 457 -4.00 -33.00 -4.91
N GLY A 458 -2.85 -33.70 -4.81
CA GLY A 458 -2.27 -34.52 -5.87
C GLY A 458 -1.58 -33.73 -6.99
N VAL A 459 -1.38 -32.42 -6.82
CA VAL A 459 -0.76 -31.54 -7.81
C VAL A 459 0.72 -31.36 -7.49
N PHE A 460 1.56 -32.06 -8.29
CA PHE A 460 3.02 -32.09 -8.12
C PHE A 460 3.78 -31.15 -9.08
N ASP A 461 3.07 -30.44 -9.96
CA ASP A 461 3.65 -29.46 -10.88
C ASP A 461 4.14 -28.22 -10.09
N PRO A 462 5.46 -27.91 -10.09
CA PRO A 462 6.00 -26.78 -9.34
C PRO A 462 5.55 -25.42 -9.90
N ASP A 463 5.18 -25.37 -11.19
CA ASP A 463 4.80 -24.17 -11.94
C ASP A 463 3.27 -24.03 -12.07
N TYR A 464 2.50 -24.92 -11.44
CA TYR A 464 1.03 -24.93 -11.49
C TYR A 464 0.45 -23.54 -11.15
N PRO A 465 -0.46 -22.97 -11.99
CA PRO A 465 -0.78 -21.54 -12.00
C PRO A 465 -1.78 -21.12 -10.92
N VAL A 466 -1.52 -21.52 -9.67
CA VAL A 466 -2.23 -21.06 -8.48
C VAL A 466 -1.30 -20.17 -7.67
N GLN A 467 -1.72 -18.94 -7.37
CA GLN A 467 -1.06 -18.06 -6.40
C GLN A 467 -2.11 -17.49 -5.44
N MET A 468 -1.72 -17.27 -4.20
CA MET A 468 -2.58 -16.75 -3.13
C MET A 468 -1.91 -15.58 -2.41
N TRP A 469 -2.73 -14.67 -1.90
CA TRP A 469 -2.31 -13.48 -1.15
C TRP A 469 -3.20 -13.26 0.06
N ILE A 470 -2.61 -12.66 1.10
CA ILE A 470 -3.29 -12.25 2.34
C ILE A 470 -3.22 -10.73 2.48
N GLY A 471 -4.29 -10.12 2.98
CA GLY A 471 -4.32 -8.72 3.42
C GLY A 471 -5.48 -8.47 4.38
N PHE A 472 -5.59 -7.24 4.90
CA PHE A 472 -6.77 -6.82 5.65
C PHE A 472 -7.57 -5.83 4.81
N ALA A 473 -8.75 -6.24 4.35
CA ALA A 473 -9.72 -5.35 3.74
C ALA A 473 -10.46 -4.56 4.82
N LYS A 474 -11.20 -3.51 4.42
CA LYS A 474 -11.97 -2.66 5.35
C LYS A 474 -13.47 -2.72 5.07
N THR A 475 -14.26 -2.98 6.10
CA THR A 475 -15.73 -2.84 6.06
C THR A 475 -16.14 -1.37 6.18
N HIS A 476 -17.25 -1.04 5.52
CA HIS A 476 -18.01 0.19 5.67
C HIS A 476 -19.42 -0.24 6.05
N ILE A 477 -19.90 0.14 7.23
CA ILE A 477 -21.24 -0.26 7.68
C ILE A 477 -21.93 0.97 8.22
N ASP A 478 -23.07 1.29 7.62
CA ASP A 478 -23.81 2.52 7.82
C ASP A 478 -25.10 2.23 8.63
N ASP A 479 -25.54 3.21 9.43
CA ASP A 479 -26.81 3.20 10.18
C ASP A 479 -27.02 2.01 11.13
N CYS A 480 -25.94 1.30 11.51
CA CYS A 480 -25.99 0.12 12.38
C CYS A 480 -25.98 0.44 13.89
N GLY A 481 -26.06 1.74 14.25
CA GLY A 481 -26.19 2.23 15.62
C GLY A 481 -24.88 2.67 16.29
N CYS A 482 -23.75 2.68 15.57
CA CYS A 482 -22.50 3.28 16.03
C CYS A 482 -22.03 4.37 15.06
N GLY A 483 -22.16 5.63 15.49
CA GLY A 483 -22.03 6.79 14.60
C GLY A 483 -23.01 6.76 13.43
N HIS A 484 -22.67 7.52 12.38
CA HIS A 484 -23.29 7.33 11.06
C HIS A 484 -22.70 6.10 10.36
N MET A 485 -21.38 5.89 10.51
CA MET A 485 -20.66 4.75 9.96
C MET A 485 -19.58 4.21 10.90
N ILE A 486 -19.42 2.88 10.91
CA ILE A 486 -18.34 2.15 11.58
C ILE A 486 -17.43 1.49 10.55
N TYR A 487 -16.11 1.60 10.73
CA TYR A 487 -15.12 0.90 9.91
C TYR A 487 -14.36 -0.12 10.75
N ARG A 488 -14.18 -1.34 10.23
CA ARG A 488 -13.34 -2.38 10.84
C ARG A 488 -12.48 -3.13 9.80
N PRO A 489 -11.27 -3.56 10.17
CA PRO A 489 -10.53 -4.59 9.46
C PRO A 489 -11.30 -5.91 9.31
N THR A 490 -11.08 -6.61 8.20
CA THR A 490 -11.44 -8.01 7.95
C THR A 490 -10.29 -8.69 7.20
N LEU A 491 -9.85 -9.86 7.65
CA LEU A 491 -8.77 -10.62 7.02
C LEU A 491 -9.28 -11.25 5.72
N LEU A 492 -8.60 -10.96 4.61
CA LEU A 492 -8.92 -11.39 3.25
C LEU A 492 -7.86 -12.37 2.73
N VAL A 493 -8.31 -13.48 2.14
CA VAL A 493 -7.49 -14.36 1.29
C VAL A 493 -7.99 -14.29 -0.15
N LEU A 494 -7.17 -13.69 -1.02
CA LEU A 494 -7.38 -13.66 -2.46
C LEU A 494 -6.60 -14.80 -3.11
N VAL A 495 -7.21 -15.53 -4.04
CA VAL A 495 -6.53 -16.61 -4.80
C VAL A 495 -6.74 -16.40 -6.30
N LYS A 496 -5.68 -16.59 -7.07
CA LYS A 496 -5.69 -16.67 -8.53
C LYS A 496 -5.47 -18.12 -8.92
N GLN A 497 -6.32 -18.66 -9.78
CA GLN A 497 -6.12 -19.94 -10.45
C GLN A 497 -6.24 -19.71 -11.96
N ASP A 498 -5.21 -20.12 -12.71
CA ASP A 498 -5.02 -19.80 -14.13
C ASP A 498 -4.99 -18.29 -14.37
N ASN A 499 -6.12 -17.70 -14.78
CA ASN A 499 -6.31 -16.24 -14.92
C ASN A 499 -7.57 -15.74 -14.17
N SER A 500 -8.18 -16.58 -13.33
CA SER A 500 -9.40 -16.28 -12.57
C SER A 500 -9.04 -15.97 -11.12
N PHE A 501 -9.43 -14.80 -10.63
CA PHE A 501 -9.25 -14.34 -9.25
C PHE A 501 -10.54 -14.57 -8.44
N ARG A 502 -10.41 -15.02 -7.19
CA ARG A 502 -11.54 -15.31 -6.30
C ARG A 502 -11.22 -14.96 -4.85
N VAL A 503 -12.26 -14.65 -4.09
CA VAL A 503 -12.18 -14.52 -2.63
C VAL A 503 -12.41 -15.90 -2.02
N ASP A 504 -11.37 -16.47 -1.39
CA ASP A 504 -11.47 -17.79 -0.74
C ASP A 504 -11.80 -17.67 0.74
N LEU A 505 -11.37 -16.62 1.44
CA LEU A 505 -11.73 -16.40 2.85
C LEU A 505 -11.90 -14.90 3.13
N MET A 506 -12.95 -14.54 3.88
CA MET A 506 -13.04 -13.29 4.63
C MET A 506 -13.51 -13.55 6.07
N THR A 507 -12.99 -12.81 7.05
CA THR A 507 -13.43 -12.91 8.45
C THR A 507 -14.55 -11.94 8.78
N ASP A 508 -15.26 -12.16 9.88
CA ASP A 508 -16.02 -11.10 10.55
C ASP A 508 -15.10 -9.90 10.91
N SER A 509 -15.71 -8.78 11.31
CA SER A 509 -15.02 -7.57 11.76
C SER A 509 -14.04 -7.85 12.91
N ILE A 510 -12.84 -7.28 12.83
CA ILE A 510 -11.78 -7.37 13.84
C ILE A 510 -11.54 -5.97 14.43
N ASP A 511 -11.40 -5.87 15.75
CA ASP A 511 -11.01 -4.67 16.51
C ASP A 511 -9.69 -4.83 17.28
N PHE A 512 -9.12 -6.04 17.31
CA PHE A 512 -7.95 -6.40 18.11
C PHE A 512 -8.14 -6.13 19.62
N GLY A 513 -9.35 -6.40 20.15
CA GLY A 513 -9.63 -6.29 21.58
C GLY A 513 -9.59 -4.87 22.15
N LYS A 514 -9.58 -3.86 21.26
CA LYS A 514 -9.41 -2.45 21.60
C LYS A 514 -10.69 -1.66 21.35
N ASP A 515 -11.12 -0.92 22.37
CA ASP A 515 -12.14 0.11 22.23
C ASP A 515 -11.61 1.21 21.29
N VAL A 516 -12.40 1.53 20.26
CA VAL A 516 -11.99 2.37 19.13
C VAL A 516 -12.41 3.81 19.37
N MET A 517 -11.46 4.73 19.21
CA MET A 517 -11.62 6.18 19.33
C MET A 517 -12.80 6.72 18.49
N ALA A 518 -13.58 7.61 19.09
CA ALA A 518 -14.68 8.31 18.43
C ALA A 518 -14.20 9.52 17.60
N TRP A 519 -15.01 9.93 16.62
CA TRP A 519 -14.61 10.93 15.60
C TRP A 519 -14.76 12.39 16.05
N ASN A 520 -15.71 12.69 16.94
CA ASN A 520 -15.98 14.06 17.37
C ASN A 520 -15.15 14.41 18.63
N ASP A 521 -15.11 13.50 19.61
CA ASP A 521 -14.22 13.57 20.76
C ASP A 521 -13.25 12.39 20.74
N HIS A 522 -11.97 12.69 20.50
CA HIS A 522 -10.90 11.70 20.43
C HIS A 522 -10.52 11.11 21.82
N SER A 523 -11.07 11.66 22.91
CA SER A 523 -10.97 11.08 24.25
C SER A 523 -12.10 10.09 24.58
N SER A 524 -13.15 10.08 23.76
CA SER A 524 -14.29 9.16 23.88
C SER A 524 -14.11 7.88 23.04
N ILE A 525 -14.79 6.83 23.47
CA ILE A 525 -14.97 5.55 22.76
C ILE A 525 -16.45 5.30 22.41
N TYR A 526 -17.35 6.23 22.74
CA TYR A 526 -18.78 6.03 22.61
C TYR A 526 -19.27 6.19 21.17
N CYS A 527 -20.21 5.32 20.81
CA CYS A 527 -20.93 5.28 19.54
C CYS A 527 -21.88 6.46 19.31
N ASP A 528 -22.05 7.33 20.30
CA ASP A 528 -22.81 8.58 20.20
C ASP A 528 -21.94 9.72 19.64
N ASP A 529 -20.61 9.68 19.83
CA ASP A 529 -19.69 10.81 19.60
C ASP A 529 -19.11 10.83 18.18
N GLY A 530 -19.99 10.63 17.20
CA GLY A 530 -19.67 10.62 15.77
C GLY A 530 -19.28 9.24 15.24
N ASN A 531 -18.54 9.21 14.13
CA ASN A 531 -18.14 7.96 13.46
C ASN A 531 -17.18 7.14 14.32
N ASN A 532 -17.12 5.82 14.09
CA ASN A 532 -16.20 4.95 14.80
C ASN A 532 -15.30 4.18 13.81
N VAL A 533 -14.12 4.74 13.54
CA VAL A 533 -13.29 4.36 12.40
C VAL A 533 -11.99 3.70 12.86
N MET A 534 -11.80 2.42 12.53
CA MET A 534 -10.49 1.77 12.54
C MET A 534 -10.10 1.38 11.10
N ASN A 535 -8.97 1.92 10.62
CA ASN A 535 -8.40 1.64 9.31
C ASN A 535 -7.22 0.65 9.42
N PRO A 536 -7.24 -0.49 8.71
CA PRO A 536 -6.03 -1.26 8.44
C PRO A 536 -5.22 -0.57 7.33
N ASN A 537 -4.04 -0.06 7.66
CA ASN A 537 -3.23 0.76 6.76
C ASN A 537 -2.31 -0.08 5.87
N GLU A 538 -1.42 -0.88 6.47
CA GLU A 538 -0.49 -1.72 5.71
C GLU A 538 0.08 -2.89 6.51
N ILE A 539 0.37 -4.00 5.84
CA ILE A 539 1.22 -5.05 6.40
C ILE A 539 2.68 -4.63 6.20
N SER A 540 3.34 -4.16 7.24
CA SER A 540 4.74 -3.71 7.18
C SER A 540 5.72 -4.85 6.92
N PHE A 541 5.52 -5.95 7.62
CA PHE A 541 6.23 -7.20 7.41
C PHE A 541 5.30 -8.37 7.68
N TRP A 542 5.60 -9.50 7.06
CA TRP A 542 5.04 -10.79 7.42
C TRP A 542 6.16 -11.80 7.25
N ASP A 543 6.68 -12.28 8.38
CA ASP A 543 7.68 -13.33 8.46
C ASP A 543 6.94 -14.65 8.68
N VAL A 544 7.28 -15.67 7.89
CA VAL A 544 6.70 -17.00 8.02
C VAL A 544 7.87 -17.97 8.14
N GLY A 545 8.13 -18.41 9.37
CA GLY A 545 9.24 -19.31 9.69
C GLY A 545 9.07 -20.72 9.12
N GLU A 546 9.92 -21.64 9.58
CA GLU A 546 9.92 -23.02 9.10
C GLU A 546 8.68 -23.83 9.55
N GLU A 547 8.49 -24.98 8.89
CA GLU A 547 7.38 -25.90 9.13
C GLU A 547 7.56 -26.65 10.46
N GLU A 548 6.57 -26.61 11.36
CA GLU A 548 6.57 -27.33 12.63
C GLU A 548 5.68 -28.60 12.60
N PRO A 549 6.21 -29.76 13.03
CA PRO A 549 7.63 -30.04 13.31
C PRO A 549 8.45 -30.14 12.02
N MET A 550 9.76 -29.85 12.10
CA MET A 550 10.70 -29.88 10.95
C MET A 550 10.91 -31.26 10.30
N GLU A 551 10.16 -32.30 10.70
CA GLU A 551 10.29 -33.68 10.19
C GLU A 551 9.59 -33.90 8.84
N ALA A 552 9.72 -32.92 7.92
CA ALA A 552 9.09 -32.89 6.59
C ALA A 552 9.56 -34.00 5.61
N ALA A 553 10.30 -35.01 6.09
CA ALA A 553 10.83 -36.11 5.30
C ALA A 553 9.82 -37.23 5.00
N ASN A 554 8.79 -37.40 5.83
CA ASN A 554 7.84 -38.53 5.77
C ASN A 554 6.36 -38.11 5.66
N TRP A 555 6.06 -36.88 5.27
CA TRP A 555 4.68 -36.37 5.23
C TRP A 555 3.80 -37.12 4.20
N ASP A 556 2.71 -37.70 4.68
CA ASP A 556 1.68 -38.37 3.87
C ASP A 556 0.59 -37.36 3.44
N PRO A 557 0.47 -37.05 2.13
CA PRO A 557 -0.52 -36.09 1.62
C PRO A 557 -1.98 -36.46 1.90
N GLU A 558 -2.28 -37.75 2.15
CA GLU A 558 -3.65 -38.24 2.36
C GLU A 558 -4.04 -38.33 3.84
N ASN A 559 -3.06 -38.43 4.75
CA ASN A 559 -3.31 -38.78 6.16
C ASN A 559 -2.76 -37.76 7.19
N ASP A 560 -1.75 -36.95 6.84
CA ASP A 560 -1.15 -36.00 7.78
C ASP A 560 -1.90 -34.65 7.82
N PRO A 561 -1.98 -34.00 9.01
CA PRO A 561 -2.60 -32.69 9.14
C PRO A 561 -1.84 -31.62 8.35
N LEU A 562 -2.51 -30.48 8.10
CA LEU A 562 -1.81 -29.29 7.63
C LEU A 562 -0.83 -28.82 8.72
N PRO A 563 0.44 -28.53 8.37
CA PRO A 563 1.43 -28.16 9.36
C PRO A 563 1.17 -26.79 10.00
N TYR A 564 2.03 -26.45 10.94
CA TYR A 564 2.06 -25.17 11.62
C TYR A 564 3.32 -24.42 11.20
N TYR A 565 3.28 -23.09 11.28
CA TYR A 565 4.41 -22.21 11.01
C TYR A 565 4.51 -21.21 12.16
N ASN A 566 5.72 -20.85 12.55
CA ASN A 566 5.92 -19.68 13.41
C ASN A 566 5.84 -18.42 12.54
N ASP A 567 4.63 -17.89 12.36
CA ASP A 567 4.38 -16.69 11.56
C ASP A 567 4.12 -15.44 12.42
N TYR A 568 4.77 -14.34 12.06
CA TYR A 568 4.71 -13.04 12.74
C TYR A 568 4.42 -11.94 11.72
N MET A 569 3.45 -11.06 12.00
CA MET A 569 3.03 -10.00 11.09
C MET A 569 2.98 -8.65 11.80
N GLY A 570 3.58 -7.62 11.21
CA GLY A 570 3.41 -6.24 11.66
C GLY A 570 2.37 -5.53 10.82
N LEU A 571 1.24 -5.17 11.42
CA LEU A 571 0.15 -4.43 10.79
C LEU A 571 0.16 -2.99 11.34
N THR A 572 0.01 -2.00 10.48
CA THR A 572 -0.19 -0.61 10.92
C THR A 572 -1.66 -0.22 10.87
N LEU A 573 -2.11 0.57 11.85
CA LEU A 573 -3.49 0.99 12.05
C LEU A 573 -3.59 2.51 12.14
N SER A 574 -4.81 3.04 11.91
CA SER A 574 -5.20 4.40 12.23
C SER A 574 -6.64 4.42 12.73
N GLU A 575 -6.90 5.16 13.80
CA GLU A 575 -8.22 5.47 14.33
C GLU A 575 -8.63 6.90 13.99
N ALA A 576 -9.94 7.14 13.81
CA ALA A 576 -10.57 8.46 13.64
C ALA A 576 -9.98 9.39 12.55
N ASP A 577 -9.08 8.88 11.69
CA ASP A 577 -8.18 9.66 10.83
C ASP A 577 -7.27 10.65 11.64
N GLU A 578 -6.92 10.29 12.88
CA GLU A 578 -6.14 11.10 13.82
C GLU A 578 -4.72 10.55 14.08
N ASN A 579 -4.57 9.22 14.24
CA ASN A 579 -3.34 8.59 14.75
C ASN A 579 -2.66 7.62 13.75
N VAL A 580 -1.44 7.18 14.09
CA VAL A 580 -0.75 6.05 13.44
C VAL A 580 -0.21 5.10 14.50
N GLU A 581 -0.63 3.84 14.46
CA GLU A 581 -0.19 2.80 15.39
C GLU A 581 0.41 1.60 14.64
N VAL A 582 1.17 0.78 15.37
CA VAL A 582 1.56 -0.57 14.93
C VAL A 582 1.06 -1.62 15.92
N ILE A 583 0.58 -2.74 15.41
CA ILE A 583 0.21 -3.94 16.17
C ILE A 583 0.98 -5.14 15.59
N PHE A 584 1.37 -6.08 16.45
CA PHE A 584 1.97 -7.33 16.00
C PHE A 584 0.97 -8.47 16.13
N LEU A 585 0.86 -9.28 15.09
CA LEU A 585 0.03 -10.47 15.02
C LEU A 585 0.91 -11.72 14.90
N LYS A 586 0.37 -12.87 15.28
CA LYS A 586 0.94 -14.19 14.97
C LYS A 586 -0.18 -15.20 14.70
N ASN A 587 0.19 -16.38 14.18
CA ASN A 587 -0.75 -17.43 13.73
C ASN A 587 -1.68 -17.00 12.57
N VAL A 588 -1.38 -15.93 11.84
CA VAL A 588 -2.21 -15.49 10.71
C VAL A 588 -2.16 -16.53 9.59
N MET A 589 -0.98 -17.08 9.32
CA MET A 589 -0.82 -18.19 8.38
C MET A 589 -1.52 -19.46 8.89
N ASN A 590 -1.38 -19.77 10.19
CA ASN A 590 -1.98 -20.96 10.77
C ASN A 590 -3.52 -20.93 10.76
N TYR A 591 -4.13 -19.77 11.03
CA TYR A 591 -5.58 -19.57 10.93
C TYR A 591 -6.08 -19.78 9.49
N VAL A 592 -5.37 -19.23 8.50
CA VAL A 592 -5.71 -19.41 7.08
C VAL A 592 -5.54 -20.87 6.65
N LEU A 593 -4.50 -21.56 7.10
CA LEU A 593 -4.31 -22.99 6.83
C LEU A 593 -5.43 -23.84 7.43
N GLY A 594 -5.91 -23.53 8.64
CA GLY A 594 -7.08 -24.17 9.23
C GLY A 594 -8.31 -24.12 8.32
N ALA A 595 -8.53 -22.98 7.63
CA ALA A 595 -9.63 -22.85 6.67
C ALA A 595 -9.50 -23.80 5.45
N TYR A 596 -8.30 -24.30 5.14
CA TYR A 596 -8.07 -25.29 4.08
C TYR A 596 -8.11 -26.74 4.58
N GLU A 597 -8.19 -27.04 5.88
CA GLU A 597 -8.15 -28.42 6.39
C GLU A 597 -9.25 -29.33 5.80
N HIS A 598 -10.41 -28.77 5.48
CA HIS A 598 -11.54 -29.51 4.88
C HIS A 598 -12.00 -28.92 3.52
N ASN A 599 -11.21 -28.03 2.93
CA ASN A 599 -11.54 -27.33 1.68
C ASN A 599 -10.40 -27.43 0.64
N LYS A 600 -10.70 -27.13 -0.63
CA LYS A 600 -9.77 -27.35 -1.76
C LYS A 600 -9.15 -26.05 -2.29
N LEU A 601 -7.83 -26.01 -2.39
CA LEU A 601 -7.13 -24.93 -3.08
C LEU A 601 -7.35 -24.99 -4.61
N VAL A 602 -7.50 -26.18 -5.19
CA VAL A 602 -7.73 -26.35 -6.64
C VAL A 602 -9.22 -26.58 -6.91
N LEU A 603 -9.86 -25.60 -7.53
CA LEU A 603 -11.25 -25.69 -7.96
C LEU A 603 -11.37 -26.28 -9.37
N GLY A 604 -12.52 -26.90 -9.66
CA GLY A 604 -12.80 -27.49 -10.98
C GLY A 604 -13.10 -26.44 -12.05
N LEU A 605 -12.98 -26.82 -13.33
CA LEU A 605 -13.15 -25.89 -14.46
C LEU A 605 -14.50 -25.14 -14.46
N LYS A 606 -15.60 -25.79 -14.02
CA LYS A 606 -16.92 -25.16 -13.82
C LYS A 606 -16.83 -23.98 -12.86
N ASP A 607 -16.19 -24.19 -11.71
CA ASP A 607 -16.03 -23.15 -10.69
C ASP A 607 -15.10 -22.03 -11.20
N VAL A 608 -13.91 -22.38 -11.69
CA VAL A 608 -12.88 -21.41 -12.13
C VAL A 608 -13.40 -20.44 -13.19
N TYR A 609 -14.17 -20.94 -14.17
CA TYR A 609 -14.63 -20.14 -15.31
C TYR A 609 -16.12 -19.73 -15.28
N GLY A 610 -16.90 -20.21 -14.30
CA GLY A 610 -18.34 -19.90 -14.19
C GLY A 610 -18.88 -19.70 -12.78
N GLY A 611 -18.28 -20.30 -11.75
CA GLY A 611 -18.73 -20.22 -10.36
C GLY A 611 -17.99 -19.19 -9.48
N VAL A 612 -16.82 -18.70 -9.90
CA VAL A 612 -15.94 -17.81 -9.11
C VAL A 612 -16.62 -16.51 -8.65
N GLU A 613 -17.44 -15.88 -9.49
CA GLU A 613 -18.20 -14.68 -9.12
C GLU A 613 -19.23 -15.01 -8.02
N GLU A 614 -19.89 -16.16 -8.11
CA GLU A 614 -20.93 -16.59 -7.15
C GLU A 614 -20.33 -17.02 -5.81
N ARG A 615 -19.16 -17.68 -5.85
CA ARG A 615 -18.37 -18.06 -4.66
C ARG A 615 -17.87 -16.84 -3.90
N SER A 616 -17.22 -15.90 -4.59
CA SER A 616 -16.66 -14.69 -3.97
C SER A 616 -17.78 -13.82 -3.37
N LYS A 617 -18.82 -13.53 -4.17
CA LYS A 617 -20.02 -12.81 -3.72
C LYS A 617 -20.68 -13.46 -2.49
N LYS A 618 -20.66 -14.80 -2.38
CA LYS A 618 -21.24 -15.50 -1.23
C LYS A 618 -20.45 -15.22 0.05
N VAL A 619 -19.11 -15.25 -0.01
CA VAL A 619 -18.23 -14.88 1.10
C VAL A 619 -18.46 -13.43 1.50
N GLU A 620 -18.41 -12.49 0.54
CA GLU A 620 -18.63 -11.05 0.74
C GLU A 620 -20.00 -10.78 1.41
N THR A 621 -21.07 -11.41 0.91
CA THR A 621 -22.43 -11.30 1.47
C THR A 621 -22.51 -11.79 2.92
N CYS A 622 -21.86 -12.92 3.23
CA CYS A 622 -21.95 -13.52 4.55
C CYS A 622 -21.07 -12.80 5.59
N MET A 623 -19.88 -12.35 5.19
CA MET A 623 -19.02 -11.49 6.00
C MET A 623 -19.70 -10.15 6.33
N LEU A 624 -20.27 -9.44 5.35
CA LEU A 624 -20.93 -8.16 5.63
C LEU A 624 -22.17 -8.33 6.54
N ARG A 625 -22.90 -9.45 6.40
CA ARG A 625 -23.99 -9.84 7.32
C ARG A 625 -23.51 -10.26 8.72
N ALA A 626 -22.23 -10.57 8.90
CA ALA A 626 -21.62 -10.78 10.21
C ALA A 626 -21.18 -9.42 10.79
N GLY A 627 -20.47 -8.60 10.00
CA GLY A 627 -20.02 -7.27 10.40
C GLY A 627 -21.14 -6.33 10.86
N ILE A 628 -22.34 -6.43 10.25
CA ILE A 628 -23.52 -5.69 10.73
C ILE A 628 -23.92 -6.13 12.15
N LYS A 629 -23.93 -7.44 12.43
CA LYS A 629 -24.23 -7.97 13.78
C LYS A 629 -23.11 -7.65 14.78
N TYR A 630 -21.87 -7.56 14.32
CA TYR A 630 -20.76 -7.04 15.12
C TYR A 630 -21.04 -5.57 15.50
N CYS A 631 -21.41 -4.72 14.54
CA CYS A 631 -21.77 -3.33 14.82
C CYS A 631 -22.95 -3.22 15.79
N GLU A 632 -24.04 -3.96 15.56
CA GLU A 632 -25.21 -3.99 16.45
C GLU A 632 -24.83 -4.33 17.91
N LYS A 633 -23.81 -5.19 18.13
CA LYS A 633 -23.27 -5.51 19.46
C LYS A 633 -22.38 -4.40 20.02
N TYR A 634 -21.42 -3.90 19.21
CA TYR A 634 -20.49 -2.84 19.61
C TYR A 634 -21.26 -1.56 19.99
N ALA A 635 -22.25 -1.19 19.17
CA ALA A 635 -23.24 -0.14 19.42
C ALA A 635 -24.07 -0.35 20.69
N ALA A 636 -24.30 -1.59 21.12
CA ALA A 636 -25.06 -1.89 22.33
C ALA A 636 -24.21 -1.82 23.62
N SER A 637 -22.89 -1.99 23.51
CA SER A 637 -21.95 -1.87 24.64
C SER A 637 -21.36 -0.46 24.79
N HIS A 638 -21.16 0.27 23.69
CA HIS A 638 -20.50 1.59 23.67
C HIS A 638 -21.48 2.77 23.62
N LYS A 639 -22.58 2.73 24.37
CA LYS A 639 -23.48 3.90 24.50
C LYS A 639 -23.06 4.78 25.66
N MET A 640 -23.02 6.09 25.44
CA MET A 640 -22.71 7.04 26.51
C MET A 640 -23.79 6.95 27.61
N PRO A 641 -23.41 6.79 28.89
CA PRO A 641 -24.33 6.74 30.03
C PRO A 641 -25.24 7.97 30.09
N SER A 642 -26.49 7.81 30.56
CA SER A 642 -27.44 8.94 30.64
C SER A 642 -26.95 10.07 31.53
N SER A 643 -26.18 9.76 32.59
CA SER A 643 -25.56 10.77 33.47
C SER A 643 -24.42 11.55 32.83
N GLU A 644 -23.77 10.98 31.80
CA GLU A 644 -22.73 11.67 31.02
C GLU A 644 -23.39 12.48 29.89
N LYS A 645 -24.47 11.97 29.27
CA LYS A 645 -25.31 12.74 28.34
C LYS A 645 -25.93 14.00 28.98
N GLU A 646 -26.41 13.88 30.22
CA GLU A 646 -26.90 15.03 30.99
C GLU A 646 -25.78 16.06 31.21
N ALA A 647 -24.57 15.63 31.62
CA ALA A 647 -23.43 16.51 31.83
C ALA A 647 -22.95 17.21 30.54
N VAL A 648 -22.79 16.48 29.43
CA VAL A 648 -22.42 17.06 28.12
C VAL A 648 -23.45 18.09 27.68
N SER A 649 -24.75 17.83 27.88
CA SER A 649 -25.80 18.80 27.53
C SER A 649 -25.85 20.04 28.45
N GLU A 650 -25.31 19.96 29.68
CA GLU A 650 -25.13 21.12 30.54
C GLU A 650 -23.87 21.92 30.15
N ASP A 651 -22.75 21.25 29.82
CA ASP A 651 -21.51 21.90 29.37
C ASP A 651 -21.65 22.55 27.97
N GLU A 652 -22.33 21.93 27.01
CA GLU A 652 -22.65 22.55 25.71
C GLU A 652 -23.49 23.82 25.90
N ALA A 653 -24.54 23.76 26.72
CA ALA A 653 -25.40 24.92 27.00
C ALA A 653 -24.66 26.07 27.72
N VAL A 654 -23.68 25.76 28.59
CA VAL A 654 -22.80 26.76 29.20
C VAL A 654 -21.83 27.35 28.17
N SER A 655 -21.37 26.56 27.20
CA SER A 655 -20.50 27.06 26.12
C SER A 655 -21.23 28.02 25.16
N GLU A 656 -22.51 27.78 24.86
CA GLU A 656 -23.33 28.71 24.08
C GLU A 656 -23.52 30.05 24.80
N ASP A 657 -23.73 30.04 26.13
CA ASP A 657 -23.91 31.25 26.96
C ASP A 657 -22.63 32.12 27.07
N GLU A 658 -21.41 31.54 27.01
CA GLU A 658 -20.16 32.34 26.98
C GLU A 658 -19.82 32.93 25.59
N VAL A 659 -20.40 32.40 24.50
CA VAL A 659 -20.15 32.89 23.12
C VAL A 659 -21.00 34.11 22.75
N VAL A 660 -22.00 34.48 23.55
CA VAL A 660 -22.92 35.63 23.29
C VAL A 660 -22.27 37.01 23.55
N SER A 661 -21.02 37.25 23.10
CA SER A 661 -20.43 38.59 23.11
C SER A 661 -19.40 38.95 22.03
N GLU A 662 -19.38 38.31 20.84
CA GLU A 662 -18.93 38.97 19.58
C GLU A 662 -19.20 38.10 18.32
N ASP A 663 -20.40 38.22 17.72
CA ASP A 663 -20.63 38.30 16.26
C ASP A 663 -22.14 38.42 15.92
N GLU A 664 -22.51 39.43 15.11
CA GLU A 664 -23.83 39.48 14.43
C GLU A 664 -23.65 39.23 12.93
N ALA A 665 -24.47 38.34 12.36
CA ALA A 665 -24.34 37.88 10.98
C ALA A 665 -24.99 38.82 9.94
N VAL A 666 -24.67 38.59 8.66
CA VAL A 666 -25.48 38.80 7.44
C VAL A 666 -24.67 38.19 6.28
N SER A 667 -24.93 36.95 5.84
CA SER A 667 -26.10 36.36 5.14
C SER A 667 -26.02 36.46 3.61
N GLU A 668 -26.58 35.46 2.93
CA GLU A 668 -26.78 35.46 1.48
C GLU A 668 -27.75 36.57 1.07
N ASP A 669 -27.67 37.04 -0.19
CA ASP A 669 -28.89 37.38 -0.95
C ASP A 669 -28.69 37.28 -2.48
N LYS A 670 -29.81 37.21 -3.21
CA LYS A 670 -29.87 37.08 -4.68
C LYS A 670 -30.14 38.42 -5.37
N VAL A 671 -29.79 38.51 -6.65
CA VAL A 671 -30.11 39.67 -7.49
C VAL A 671 -31.50 39.52 -8.11
N VAL A 672 -32.27 40.60 -8.10
CA VAL A 672 -33.68 40.69 -8.53
C VAL A 672 -33.82 40.98 -10.03
N GLY A 673 -34.91 40.50 -10.62
CA GLY A 673 -35.53 41.05 -11.83
C GLY A 673 -37.05 41.13 -11.63
N GLU A 674 -37.65 42.27 -11.94
CA GLU A 674 -39.05 42.62 -11.61
C GLU A 674 -40.01 42.25 -12.75
N ASP A 675 -41.27 41.88 -12.44
CA ASP A 675 -42.44 42.68 -12.85
C ASP A 675 -43.79 42.16 -12.29
N GLU A 676 -44.73 43.10 -12.23
CA GLU A 676 -46.00 43.24 -11.51
C GLU A 676 -47.16 42.19 -11.58
N VAL A 677 -47.86 42.07 -10.43
CA VAL A 677 -49.35 42.18 -10.24
C VAL A 677 -50.30 40.96 -10.47
N ASP A 678 -50.57 40.26 -9.36
CA ASP A 678 -51.85 40.28 -8.59
C ASP A 678 -53.06 39.34 -8.95
N VAL A 679 -53.95 39.19 -7.94
CA VAL A 679 -55.35 38.72 -7.92
C VAL A 679 -55.64 37.20 -7.81
N SER A 680 -55.74 36.74 -6.55
CA SER A 680 -56.82 35.89 -5.96
C SER A 680 -57.04 34.43 -6.46
N GLU A 681 -57.76 33.53 -5.78
CA GLU A 681 -58.35 33.53 -4.42
C GLU A 681 -58.45 32.09 -3.84
N ASP A 682 -58.59 32.04 -2.52
CA ASP A 682 -58.71 30.92 -1.56
C ASP A 682 -59.45 29.61 -1.92
N GLU A 683 -58.95 28.52 -1.27
CA GLU A 683 -59.65 27.31 -0.77
C GLU A 683 -60.45 26.41 -1.76
N VAL A 684 -60.55 25.08 -1.60
CA VAL A 684 -60.87 24.28 -0.39
C VAL A 684 -60.24 22.86 -0.48
N ASP A 685 -59.75 22.34 0.65
CA ASP A 685 -59.28 20.94 0.86
C ASP A 685 -60.45 19.93 0.98
N VAL A 686 -60.19 18.62 0.98
CA VAL A 686 -60.87 17.52 1.73
C VAL A 686 -60.59 16.14 1.08
N SER A 687 -59.43 15.60 1.44
CA SER A 687 -59.23 14.24 1.99
C SER A 687 -59.63 12.92 1.26
N LYS A 688 -58.65 12.00 1.28
CA LYS A 688 -58.72 10.57 1.67
C LYS A 688 -59.22 9.46 0.72
N ASP A 689 -58.57 8.30 0.91
CA ASP A 689 -59.00 6.93 0.61
C ASP A 689 -59.18 6.57 -0.90
N LYS A 690 -58.79 5.40 -1.43
CA LYS A 690 -57.96 4.26 -0.95
C LYS A 690 -57.75 3.27 -2.13
N VAL A 691 -56.99 2.18 -1.88
CA VAL A 691 -57.20 0.82 -2.45
C VAL A 691 -56.74 0.50 -3.89
N ASP A 692 -55.75 -0.41 -3.92
CA ASP A 692 -55.58 -1.64 -4.72
C ASP A 692 -55.28 -1.64 -6.25
N ASP A 693 -54.07 -2.17 -6.52
CA ASP A 693 -53.76 -3.32 -7.42
C ASP A 693 -53.57 -3.23 -8.95
N ASN A 694 -52.61 -4.08 -9.37
CA ASN A 694 -52.33 -4.66 -10.70
C ASN A 694 -51.59 -3.81 -11.76
N GLU A 695 -50.93 -4.40 -12.78
CA GLU A 695 -50.15 -5.66 -12.90
C GLU A 695 -49.55 -5.68 -14.33
N ALA A 696 -48.24 -5.88 -14.47
CA ALA A 696 -47.53 -6.05 -15.76
C ALA A 696 -47.73 -4.89 -16.79
N ASP A 697 -47.17 -4.89 -18.01
CA ASP A 697 -46.23 -5.82 -18.67
C ASP A 697 -45.23 -5.03 -19.56
N ALA A 698 -44.28 -5.72 -20.20
CA ALA A 698 -43.19 -5.12 -20.98
C ALA A 698 -43.41 -5.08 -22.51
N SER A 699 -42.98 -3.97 -23.13
CA SER A 699 -42.45 -3.88 -24.51
C SER A 699 -41.64 -2.56 -24.61
N GLU A 700 -40.47 -2.47 -25.26
CA GLU A 700 -40.28 -2.42 -26.73
C GLU A 700 -41.28 -1.45 -27.42
N ASP A 701 -40.86 -0.50 -28.28
CA ASP A 701 -39.79 -0.58 -29.28
C ASP A 701 -39.20 0.81 -29.66
N LYS A 702 -38.26 0.84 -30.62
CA LYS A 702 -37.60 2.02 -31.21
C LYS A 702 -38.47 2.72 -32.27
N VAL A 703 -38.28 4.03 -32.45
CA VAL A 703 -38.54 4.73 -33.74
C VAL A 703 -37.45 5.76 -34.02
N ASP A 704 -37.05 5.88 -35.29
CA ASP A 704 -35.99 6.75 -35.78
C ASP A 704 -36.39 8.21 -36.08
N ILE A 705 -35.38 9.09 -35.92
CA ILE A 705 -35.01 10.27 -36.73
C ILE A 705 -36.04 10.85 -37.71
N SER A 706 -36.27 12.16 -37.60
CA SER A 706 -36.52 13.04 -38.77
C SER A 706 -35.80 14.40 -38.62
N LYS A 707 -35.56 15.11 -39.73
CA LYS A 707 -34.76 16.35 -39.83
C LYS A 707 -35.56 17.48 -40.49
N ASP A 708 -35.22 18.73 -40.16
CA ASP A 708 -35.30 20.00 -40.95
C ASP A 708 -35.24 21.19 -39.96
N LYS A 709 -34.83 22.45 -40.25
CA LYS A 709 -34.18 23.16 -41.37
C LYS A 709 -33.48 24.42 -40.75
N VAL A 710 -32.28 24.84 -41.15
CA VAL A 710 -31.89 25.72 -42.29
C VAL A 710 -32.35 27.19 -42.17
N ASP A 711 -31.41 28.08 -42.54
CA ASP A 711 -31.40 29.56 -42.64
C ASP A 711 -30.78 30.32 -41.43
N VAL A 712 -29.71 31.13 -41.51
CA VAL A 712 -29.01 31.99 -42.53
C VAL A 712 -29.24 33.49 -42.30
N SER A 713 -28.13 34.20 -42.03
CA SER A 713 -27.93 35.63 -42.33
C SER A 713 -26.43 35.95 -42.31
N GLU A 714 -25.93 36.65 -43.32
CA GLU A 714 -24.51 36.97 -43.53
C GLU A 714 -24.21 38.47 -43.28
N ASP A 715 -22.93 38.82 -43.15
CA ASP A 715 -22.25 40.01 -43.72
C ASP A 715 -20.76 39.94 -43.25
N GLU A 716 -19.72 39.82 -44.10
CA GLU A 716 -19.19 40.73 -45.16
C GLU A 716 -18.47 41.97 -44.59
N VAL A 717 -17.35 42.51 -45.10
CA VAL A 717 -16.31 42.18 -46.14
C VAL A 717 -15.04 43.01 -45.74
N GLU A 718 -13.77 42.95 -46.18
CA GLU A 718 -12.87 42.45 -47.27
C GLU A 718 -11.48 42.18 -46.57
N SER A 719 -10.31 41.81 -47.15
CA SER A 719 -9.76 41.01 -48.27
C SER A 719 -8.21 41.18 -48.17
N SER A 720 -7.23 40.68 -48.95
CA SER A 720 -7.01 39.67 -50.02
C SER A 720 -5.45 39.49 -50.12
N ASN A 721 -4.71 39.00 -51.14
CA ASN A 721 -4.97 38.56 -52.52
C ASN A 721 -3.79 37.72 -53.10
N ILE A 722 -4.07 36.92 -54.14
CA ILE A 722 -3.19 36.40 -55.23
C ILE A 722 -1.82 35.71 -54.94
N GLY A 723 -1.68 34.50 -55.50
CA GLY A 723 -0.42 33.85 -55.89
C GLY A 723 -0.68 32.47 -56.52
N SER A 724 -0.36 32.26 -57.81
CA SER A 724 -0.70 31.06 -58.60
C SER A 724 0.53 30.23 -59.04
N ASP A 725 0.31 28.96 -59.40
CA ASP A 725 0.49 28.45 -60.79
C ASP A 725 0.09 26.95 -60.89
N ASN A 726 0.10 26.37 -62.10
CA ASN A 726 -0.73 25.22 -62.53
C ASN A 726 0.06 24.00 -63.08
N ASP A 727 -0.73 23.04 -63.61
CA ASP A 727 -0.43 21.93 -64.54
C ASP A 727 0.02 20.58 -63.92
N VAL A 728 -0.65 19.42 -64.06
CA VAL A 728 -1.52 18.75 -65.08
C VAL A 728 -0.75 17.86 -66.08
N ASP A 729 -0.97 16.53 -66.06
CA ASP A 729 -1.70 15.79 -67.13
C ASP A 729 -2.07 14.31 -66.75
N LYS A 730 -2.58 13.51 -67.72
CA LYS A 730 -3.44 12.30 -67.55
C LYS A 730 -3.13 11.13 -68.53
N SER A 731 -3.98 10.06 -68.52
CA SER A 731 -4.05 8.86 -69.43
C SER A 731 -2.92 7.80 -69.31
N SER A 732 -3.11 6.46 -69.21
CA SER A 732 -3.92 5.40 -69.91
C SER A 732 -3.34 4.95 -71.26
N SER A 733 -3.29 3.69 -71.70
CA SER A 733 -3.60 2.31 -71.17
C SER A 733 -2.68 1.28 -71.91
N ASP A 734 -2.85 -0.04 -72.18
CA ASP A 734 -3.79 -1.20 -72.07
C ASP A 734 -2.92 -2.50 -72.31
N GLU A 735 -3.28 -3.80 -72.48
CA GLU A 735 -4.51 -4.66 -72.57
C GLU A 735 -4.11 -6.17 -72.36
N THR A 736 -5.02 -7.09 -71.94
CA THR A 736 -5.01 -8.60 -72.15
C THR A 736 -3.86 -9.50 -71.56
N THR A 737 -3.94 -10.84 -71.35
CA THR A 737 -4.97 -11.93 -71.47
C THR A 737 -4.65 -13.14 -70.53
N ASP A 738 -5.56 -14.11 -70.43
CA ASP A 738 -5.51 -15.39 -69.65
C ASP A 738 -4.54 -16.49 -70.18
N ASP A 739 -4.17 -17.48 -69.34
CA ASP A 739 -4.79 -18.83 -69.28
C ASP A 739 -3.99 -19.78 -68.32
N SER A 740 -4.24 -21.09 -68.36
CA SER A 740 -4.04 -22.11 -67.33
C SER A 740 -3.09 -23.27 -67.75
N GLY A 741 -2.85 -24.25 -66.86
CA GLY A 741 -2.53 -25.64 -67.29
C GLY A 741 -1.25 -26.31 -66.78
N ASN A 742 -1.31 -26.89 -65.57
CA ASN A 742 -0.86 -28.22 -65.09
C ASN A 742 0.41 -29.00 -65.61
N ASP A 743 0.79 -30.00 -64.78
CA ASP A 743 1.49 -31.29 -65.06
C ASP A 743 3.05 -31.46 -65.02
N THR A 744 3.47 -32.28 -64.02
CA THR A 744 4.52 -33.36 -63.99
C THR A 744 5.90 -33.17 -64.63
N ASP A 745 7.03 -33.46 -63.95
CA ASP A 745 7.48 -34.82 -63.56
C ASP A 745 8.51 -34.78 -62.40
N LYS A 746 8.37 -35.62 -61.35
CA LYS A 746 9.06 -36.90 -61.09
C LYS A 746 10.59 -36.92 -60.96
N ASN A 747 11.06 -37.42 -59.82
CA ASN A 747 12.08 -38.49 -59.81
C ASN A 747 11.95 -39.38 -58.54
N SER A 748 12.36 -40.64 -58.66
CA SER A 748 12.37 -41.68 -57.62
C SER A 748 13.65 -41.63 -56.76
N ASN A 749 13.81 -42.28 -55.59
CA ASN A 749 12.99 -43.29 -54.86
C ASN A 749 13.25 -43.10 -53.31
N ASP A 750 13.08 -44.00 -52.33
CA ASP A 750 12.86 -45.47 -52.25
C ASP A 750 12.19 -45.92 -50.92
N GLU A 751 12.14 -47.24 -50.69
CA GLU A 751 11.77 -48.04 -49.49
C GLU A 751 12.28 -47.52 -48.11
N THR A 752 11.67 -47.83 -46.94
CA THR A 752 10.89 -49.04 -46.55
C THR A 752 9.69 -48.73 -45.62
N ASP A 753 8.80 -49.73 -45.44
CA ASP A 753 7.55 -49.70 -44.65
C ASP A 753 7.73 -50.25 -43.22
N ASP A 754 6.95 -49.74 -42.26
CA ASP A 754 6.36 -50.55 -41.18
C ASP A 754 5.15 -49.81 -40.57
N SER A 755 4.03 -50.51 -40.33
CA SER A 755 2.75 -49.86 -40.01
C SER A 755 1.88 -50.62 -38.99
N VAL A 756 1.33 -49.87 -38.01
CA VAL A 756 0.35 -50.38 -37.04
C VAL A 756 -0.83 -49.41 -36.93
N GLN A 757 -2.04 -49.92 -37.19
CA GLN A 757 -3.26 -49.10 -37.23
C GLN A 757 -3.93 -48.96 -35.86
N LEU A 758 -4.52 -47.77 -35.64
CA LEU A 758 -5.53 -47.54 -34.61
C LEU A 758 -6.79 -48.35 -34.89
N LYS A 759 -7.37 -48.97 -33.85
CA LYS A 759 -8.76 -49.46 -33.87
C LYS A 759 -9.60 -48.72 -32.83
N LYS A 760 -10.79 -48.27 -33.25
CA LYS A 760 -11.88 -47.83 -32.36
C LYS A 760 -12.75 -49.02 -31.95
N PRO A 761 -13.54 -48.91 -30.86
CA PRO A 761 -14.27 -50.03 -30.27
C PRO A 761 -15.66 -50.26 -30.92
N ASP A 762 -16.24 -51.43 -30.61
CA ASP A 762 -17.67 -51.74 -30.73
C ASP A 762 -18.21 -52.19 -29.34
N PRO A 763 -19.54 -52.13 -29.08
CA PRO A 763 -20.09 -52.15 -27.72
C PRO A 763 -20.77 -53.47 -27.29
N GLU A 764 -21.18 -53.51 -26.01
CA GLU A 764 -22.25 -54.33 -25.40
C GLU A 764 -22.31 -55.86 -25.65
N THR A 765 -22.15 -56.68 -24.59
CA THR A 765 -23.32 -57.30 -23.90
C THR A 765 -22.93 -58.14 -22.67
N VAL A 766 -23.69 -57.95 -21.57
CA VAL A 766 -24.21 -58.94 -20.60
C VAL A 766 -23.40 -60.23 -20.34
N GLU A 767 -22.86 -60.37 -19.11
CA GLU A 767 -23.48 -61.18 -18.04
C GLU A 767 -23.10 -60.63 -16.64
#